data_AF-A0A2E3HSK3-F1
#
_entry.id   AF-A0A2E3HSK3-F1
#
_cell.length_a   1.000
_cell.length_b   1.000
_cell.length_c   1.000
_cell.angle_alpha   90.00
_cell.angle_beta   90.00
_cell.angle_gamma   90.00
#
_symmetry.space_group_name_H-M   'P 1'
#
loop_
_entity.id
_entity.type
_entity.pdbx_description
1 polymer ?
#
loop_
_entity_poly.entity_id
_entity_poly.type
_entity_poly.pdbx_seq_one_letter_code
_entity_poly.pdbx_strand_id
1 'polypeptide(L)'
;MTILRVVRHAFSPALLIIFFSVGFSQNIGDLPNVKHTDQEAIDNGSLSFKELFDIGGKLFTVDFNTLDGYGRPNVNANGILNELAGGALGDKPNDLFTRTFGPDASSCVECHNKPFAGGAGGNVANAFIRSWDSKHPFSVKEEHSNERNTKHVFGSGGLELLAEEMTAKLQATKNQAITQAASTGKPIRRSLQAKGVNFGSLVAMPDGAVDTSDVIGVSADLIIKPFGSKGTIESIRKFTTNPLVHHHGIQADERLEDDPKKEIHPFHQWDDGDGHDHEATRGDITALVIWQAAQPVPVQIIPADPVAAQAVRKGTKTFEEIGCATCHIPRLIIDDPIFREPSRIDPTKFFSFDITRDGPEPHFERTAGGKAVIYAYTDLKRHYMGEGLREPLDELGVNAAVFITAELWGVGNTGPWMFNGRAFTLDQAIRMHGGEAQTSRDKYASLPDQEQREIVEFLKSLVLPPNFQADIQLEKGLNMVSLPLKPYSPLYANQLAQKLGTSIIIRFNSQIQQFEGFTVSDPPPGFAIEGAKAYVVNAMQPATITITGDAWHRGEPNIRPFMRAPSSTKEQTKWAFILCGKLKGADLSQTYTISARNQRTDMRTENIVSSKKNSFSIVWVGYANQPIIAHQDILKITVKDEKNQRIVGELKHSIDNHEFDQAYVYLELGLEDITPRKTVLAQNYPNPFNPETWIPYQLSQPGTVEIQIYDTRGKIVRKLDLGMKSTGIYFDQAYAAYWDGTNTTGEQVASGTYFYTFKTNTFFQTKKLVINR
;
A
#
# COMPACT_ATOMS: atom_id res chain seq x y z
N MET A 1 56.82 -64.09 -5.90
CA MET A 1 58.14 -63.65 -6.40
C MET A 1 57.90 -62.58 -7.47
N THR A 2 58.14 -61.32 -7.11
CA THR A 2 58.90 -60.31 -7.89
C THR A 2 58.48 -59.98 -9.34
N ILE A 3 57.83 -58.82 -9.50
CA ILE A 3 58.27 -57.61 -10.26
C ILE A 3 58.34 -57.63 -11.81
N LEU A 4 57.49 -56.76 -12.38
CA LEU A 4 57.70 -55.69 -13.39
C LEU A 4 57.79 -55.91 -14.92
N ARG A 5 56.97 -55.07 -15.57
CA ARG A 5 57.23 -54.12 -16.69
C ARG A 5 57.08 -54.63 -18.14
N VAL A 6 56.04 -54.16 -18.89
CA VAL A 6 55.80 -52.84 -19.55
C VAL A 6 56.20 -52.96 -21.05
N VAL A 7 55.41 -52.60 -22.07
CA VAL A 7 54.91 -51.27 -22.51
C VAL A 7 53.84 -51.43 -23.62
N ARG A 8 52.78 -50.62 -23.52
CA ARG A 8 51.88 -49.93 -24.50
C ARG A 8 51.38 -50.55 -25.83
N HIS A 9 50.06 -50.35 -25.94
CA HIS A 9 49.23 -49.93 -27.09
C HIS A 9 48.94 -50.95 -28.20
N ALA A 10 47.68 -51.42 -28.24
CA ALA A 10 46.65 -50.89 -29.16
C ALA A 10 45.38 -51.76 -29.09
N PHE A 11 44.23 -51.09 -28.90
CA PHE A 11 42.85 -51.50 -29.20
C PHE A 11 42.34 -52.90 -28.80
N SER A 12 41.34 -52.91 -27.91
CA SER A 12 40.16 -53.76 -28.07
C SER A 12 38.94 -53.05 -27.45
N PRO A 13 37.83 -52.87 -28.19
CA PRO A 13 36.58 -52.40 -27.64
C PRO A 13 35.71 -53.58 -27.18
N ALA A 14 34.81 -53.25 -26.26
CA ALA A 14 33.52 -53.88 -26.01
C ALA A 14 33.41 -54.81 -24.79
N LEU A 15 32.46 -54.39 -23.94
CA LEU A 15 31.73 -55.10 -22.89
C LEU A 15 32.48 -55.45 -21.61
N LEU A 16 32.48 -54.52 -20.65
CA LEU A 16 31.60 -54.59 -19.45
C LEU A 16 31.87 -53.37 -18.54
N ILE A 17 30.82 -52.90 -17.86
CA ILE A 17 30.80 -51.85 -16.79
C ILE A 17 30.89 -50.40 -17.28
N ILE A 18 29.75 -49.82 -17.68
CA ILE A 18 29.42 -48.40 -17.43
C ILE A 18 27.89 -48.33 -17.24
N PHE A 19 27.41 -48.19 -16.00
CA PHE A 19 26.09 -47.68 -15.70
C PHE A 19 26.28 -46.42 -14.84
N PHE A 20 25.88 -45.28 -15.42
CA PHE A 20 25.68 -43.94 -14.88
C PHE A 20 26.79 -43.32 -14.01
N SER A 21 27.80 -42.75 -14.69
CA SER A 21 28.27 -41.42 -14.36
C SER A 21 28.03 -40.52 -15.56
N VAL A 22 26.84 -39.94 -15.66
CA VAL A 22 26.67 -38.75 -16.51
C VAL A 22 27.31 -37.62 -15.72
N GLY A 23 28.60 -37.42 -15.93
CA GLY A 23 29.25 -36.19 -15.51
C GLY A 23 28.52 -35.03 -16.18
N PHE A 24 27.81 -34.24 -15.39
CA PHE A 24 27.21 -32.99 -15.86
C PHE A 24 28.33 -32.12 -16.43
N SER A 25 28.29 -31.95 -17.75
CA SER A 25 29.13 -31.00 -18.45
C SER A 25 28.64 -29.61 -18.09
N GLN A 26 29.40 -28.85 -17.29
CA GLN A 26 29.20 -27.41 -17.06
C GLN A 26 29.26 -26.55 -18.35
N ASN A 27 29.44 -27.15 -19.54
CA ASN A 27 29.66 -26.46 -20.82
C ASN A 27 28.42 -26.32 -21.73
N ILE A 28 27.19 -26.55 -21.25
CA ILE A 28 25.96 -26.37 -22.07
C ILE A 28 25.21 -25.06 -21.75
N GLY A 29 25.62 -24.33 -20.69
CA GLY A 29 25.11 -22.99 -20.37
C GLY A 29 23.95 -22.93 -19.37
N ASP A 30 23.44 -24.06 -18.90
CA ASP A 30 22.46 -24.12 -17.80
C ASP A 30 23.15 -23.81 -16.45
N LEU A 31 22.46 -23.08 -15.58
CA LEU A 31 22.96 -22.63 -14.27
C LEU A 31 21.90 -22.91 -13.17
N PRO A 32 22.30 -22.99 -11.90
CA PRO A 32 21.38 -22.90 -10.77
C PRO A 32 20.48 -21.66 -10.92
N ASN A 33 19.19 -21.82 -10.68
CA ASN A 33 18.23 -20.71 -10.66
C ASN A 33 18.29 -19.92 -9.36
N VAL A 34 18.82 -20.52 -8.29
CA VAL A 34 18.98 -19.92 -6.97
C VAL A 34 20.34 -19.24 -6.86
N LYS A 35 20.32 -17.99 -6.38
CA LYS A 35 21.52 -17.31 -5.89
C LYS A 35 21.43 -17.25 -4.38
N HIS A 36 22.24 -18.06 -3.71
CA HIS A 36 22.23 -18.18 -2.25
C HIS A 36 22.60 -16.89 -1.53
N THR A 37 21.95 -16.69 -0.40
CA THR A 37 22.13 -15.57 0.51
C THR A 37 22.87 -16.02 1.75
N ASP A 38 23.93 -15.33 2.13
CA ASP A 38 24.67 -15.63 3.36
C ASP A 38 23.94 -15.03 4.57
N GLN A 39 23.74 -15.83 5.62
CA GLN A 39 23.17 -15.37 6.88
C GLN A 39 24.05 -14.31 7.56
N GLU A 40 25.39 -14.38 7.43
CA GLU A 40 26.29 -13.40 8.04
C GLU A 40 26.08 -11.98 7.46
N ALA A 41 25.76 -11.90 6.16
CA ALA A 41 25.43 -10.62 5.50
C ALA A 41 24.10 -10.02 6.00
N ILE A 42 23.19 -10.85 6.51
CA ILE A 42 21.95 -10.39 7.15
C ILE A 42 22.27 -9.91 8.56
N ASP A 43 22.97 -10.74 9.34
CA ASP A 43 23.30 -10.49 10.75
C ASP A 43 24.15 -9.23 10.95
N ASN A 44 25.05 -8.92 10.01
CA ASN A 44 25.88 -7.72 10.05
C ASN A 44 25.20 -6.46 9.48
N GLY A 45 23.96 -6.58 9.00
CA GLY A 45 23.17 -5.48 8.44
C GLY A 45 23.58 -5.04 7.04
N SER A 46 24.29 -5.87 6.28
CA SER A 46 24.67 -5.56 4.89
C SER A 46 23.48 -5.58 3.92
N LEU A 47 22.40 -6.29 4.26
CA LEU A 47 21.18 -6.36 3.45
C LEU A 47 20.04 -5.59 4.12
N SER A 48 19.40 -4.71 3.35
CA SER A 48 18.21 -3.98 3.77
C SER A 48 16.95 -4.85 3.75
N PHE A 49 15.90 -4.40 4.44
CA PHE A 49 14.57 -5.04 4.38
C PHE A 49 14.08 -5.24 2.94
N LYS A 50 14.23 -4.21 2.10
CA LYS A 50 13.77 -4.27 0.71
C LYS A 50 14.53 -5.35 -0.09
N GLU A 51 15.84 -5.43 0.08
CA GLU A 51 16.65 -6.45 -0.59
C GLU A 51 16.26 -7.86 -0.14
N LEU A 52 16.06 -8.08 1.16
CA LEU A 52 15.63 -9.39 1.69
C LEU A 52 14.23 -9.77 1.23
N PHE A 53 13.30 -8.81 1.20
CA PHE A 53 11.96 -9.02 0.67
C PHE A 53 12.01 -9.39 -0.83
N ASP A 54 12.83 -8.70 -1.62
CA ASP A 54 12.99 -8.98 -3.06
C ASP A 54 13.65 -10.35 -3.31
N ILE A 55 14.64 -10.74 -2.49
CA ILE A 55 15.29 -12.06 -2.55
C ILE A 55 14.27 -13.16 -2.20
N GLY A 56 13.56 -13.02 -1.08
CA GLY A 56 12.56 -14.00 -0.63
C GLY A 56 11.43 -14.18 -1.65
N GLY A 57 10.99 -13.09 -2.31
CA GLY A 57 10.01 -13.17 -3.38
C GLY A 57 10.50 -13.95 -4.59
N LYS A 58 11.77 -13.77 -4.98
CA LYS A 58 12.39 -14.56 -6.05
C LYS A 58 12.45 -16.04 -5.67
N LEU A 59 12.96 -16.35 -4.48
CA LEU A 59 13.03 -17.73 -3.95
C LEU A 59 11.64 -18.38 -3.87
N PHE A 60 10.59 -17.62 -3.56
CA PHE A 60 9.22 -18.17 -3.51
C PHE A 60 8.66 -18.52 -4.90
N THR A 61 9.13 -17.84 -5.95
CA THR A 61 8.62 -18.00 -7.33
C THR A 61 9.57 -18.73 -8.27
N VAL A 62 10.76 -19.10 -7.78
CA VAL A 62 11.77 -19.78 -8.60
C VAL A 62 11.33 -21.21 -8.85
N ASP A 63 11.57 -21.70 -10.06
CA ASP A 63 11.49 -23.12 -10.37
C ASP A 63 12.84 -23.76 -10.02
N PHE A 64 12.90 -24.48 -8.90
CA PHE A 64 14.09 -25.26 -8.53
C PHE A 64 14.38 -26.30 -9.61
N ASN A 65 15.65 -26.43 -9.97
CA ASN A 65 16.13 -27.41 -10.94
C ASN A 65 17.22 -28.32 -10.33
N THR A 66 17.64 -29.35 -11.05
CA THR A 66 18.62 -30.33 -10.53
C THR A 66 19.98 -29.72 -10.18
N LEU A 67 20.34 -28.54 -10.71
CA LEU A 67 21.56 -27.82 -10.34
C LEU A 67 21.40 -27.03 -9.03
N ASP A 68 20.16 -26.78 -8.60
CA ASP A 68 19.82 -26.18 -7.30
C ASP A 68 19.73 -27.21 -6.16
N GLY A 69 19.96 -28.50 -6.45
CA GLY A 69 19.75 -29.61 -5.51
C GLY A 69 18.34 -30.21 -5.54
N TYR A 70 17.62 -30.04 -6.64
CA TYR A 70 16.25 -30.58 -6.72
C TYR A 70 16.24 -32.12 -6.71
N GLY A 71 15.75 -32.69 -5.62
CA GLY A 71 15.63 -34.14 -5.45
C GLY A 71 15.55 -34.55 -3.98
N ARG A 72 15.46 -35.85 -3.71
CA ARG A 72 15.78 -36.39 -2.37
C ARG A 72 15.99 -37.90 -2.40
N PRO A 73 16.84 -38.43 -3.30
CA PRO A 73 16.87 -39.85 -3.67
C PRO A 73 16.99 -40.85 -2.48
N ASN A 74 17.61 -40.45 -1.37
CA ASN A 74 17.92 -41.31 -0.22
C ASN A 74 17.00 -41.10 1.00
N VAL A 75 16.21 -40.02 1.07
CA VAL A 75 15.37 -39.69 2.23
C VAL A 75 13.90 -39.55 1.87
N ASN A 76 13.01 -39.91 2.80
CA ASN A 76 11.57 -39.70 2.61
C ASN A 76 11.16 -38.26 2.96
N ALA A 77 9.86 -37.95 2.85
CA ALA A 77 9.34 -36.61 3.18
C ALA A 77 9.72 -36.12 4.57
N ASN A 78 9.88 -36.98 5.58
CA ASN A 78 10.30 -36.55 6.92
C ASN A 78 11.82 -36.32 7.04
N GLY A 79 12.58 -36.40 5.94
CA GLY A 79 14.04 -36.36 5.96
C GLY A 79 14.64 -37.59 6.65
N ILE A 80 13.92 -38.71 6.69
CA ILE A 80 14.39 -39.96 7.29
C ILE A 80 14.97 -40.86 6.19
N LEU A 81 16.18 -41.42 6.42
CA LEU A 81 16.78 -42.40 5.51
C LEU A 81 15.81 -43.50 5.14
N ASN A 82 15.84 -43.86 3.88
CA ASN A 82 15.05 -44.95 3.35
C ASN A 82 15.64 -46.31 3.74
N GLU A 83 15.36 -46.81 4.96
CA GLU A 83 15.66 -48.21 5.33
C GLU A 83 14.91 -49.25 4.44
N LEU A 84 14.00 -48.80 3.57
CA LEU A 84 13.14 -49.63 2.72
C LEU A 84 13.49 -49.60 1.22
N ALA A 85 14.61 -48.99 0.84
CA ALA A 85 15.20 -49.13 -0.50
C ALA A 85 15.43 -50.61 -0.91
N GLY A 86 15.38 -51.56 0.03
CA GLY A 86 15.53 -52.99 -0.23
C GLY A 86 14.25 -53.81 -0.43
N GLY A 87 13.02 -53.26 -0.34
CA GLY A 87 11.81 -54.10 -0.19
C GLY A 87 10.63 -53.82 -1.13
N ALA A 88 10.06 -52.61 -1.09
CA ALA A 88 8.76 -52.31 -1.73
C ALA A 88 8.85 -51.45 -3.01
N LEU A 89 9.93 -50.67 -3.15
CA LEU A 89 10.17 -49.78 -4.29
C LEU A 89 11.13 -50.38 -5.33
N GLY A 90 11.87 -51.44 -4.97
CA GLY A 90 13.10 -51.82 -5.68
C GLY A 90 14.15 -50.70 -5.60
N ASP A 91 15.12 -50.69 -6.52
CA ASP A 91 16.15 -49.65 -6.67
C ASP A 91 15.61 -48.30 -7.22
N LYS A 92 14.32 -47.97 -7.01
CA LYS A 92 13.74 -46.72 -7.53
C LYS A 92 14.03 -45.55 -6.57
N PRO A 93 14.72 -44.49 -7.02
CA PRO A 93 15.04 -43.33 -6.19
C PRO A 93 13.79 -42.51 -5.83
N ASN A 94 13.88 -41.75 -4.72
CA ASN A 94 12.85 -40.84 -4.24
C ASN A 94 12.81 -39.49 -5.01
N ASP A 95 13.51 -39.40 -6.14
CA ASP A 95 13.58 -38.24 -7.06
C ASP A 95 12.39 -38.17 -8.04
N LEU A 96 11.51 -39.17 -8.04
CA LEU A 96 10.34 -39.23 -8.91
C LEU A 96 9.37 -38.09 -8.62
N PHE A 97 9.02 -37.31 -9.65
CA PHE A 97 8.01 -36.25 -9.54
C PHE A 97 6.61 -36.85 -9.27
N THR A 98 6.14 -36.86 -8.03
CA THR A 98 4.84 -37.43 -7.64
C THR A 98 4.27 -36.85 -6.34
N ARG A 99 2.96 -36.55 -6.36
CA ARG A 99 2.16 -35.97 -5.26
C ARG A 99 2.08 -36.78 -3.96
N THR A 100 2.69 -37.96 -3.87
CA THR A 100 2.52 -38.88 -2.73
C THR A 100 3.81 -39.23 -1.99
N PHE A 101 4.97 -39.22 -2.65
CA PHE A 101 6.19 -39.83 -2.11
C PHE A 101 7.49 -39.14 -2.51
N GLY A 102 7.60 -38.63 -3.73
CA GLY A 102 8.71 -37.79 -4.16
C GLY A 102 8.37 -36.30 -4.08
N PRO A 103 9.21 -35.42 -4.65
CA PRO A 103 8.87 -34.02 -4.83
C PRO A 103 7.70 -33.89 -5.82
N ASP A 104 6.83 -32.90 -5.61
CA ASP A 104 5.58 -32.73 -6.34
C ASP A 104 5.29 -31.29 -6.80
N ALA A 105 6.22 -30.38 -6.54
CA ALA A 105 6.21 -29.03 -7.06
C ALA A 105 7.66 -28.55 -7.26
N SER A 106 7.94 -27.84 -8.35
CA SER A 106 9.24 -27.18 -8.55
C SER A 106 9.30 -25.78 -7.95
N SER A 107 8.17 -25.22 -7.52
CA SER A 107 8.10 -23.89 -6.93
C SER A 107 6.98 -23.76 -5.91
N CYS A 108 7.15 -22.91 -4.89
CA CYS A 108 6.09 -22.62 -3.91
C CYS A 108 4.84 -22.02 -4.62
N VAL A 109 5.05 -21.23 -5.67
CA VAL A 109 3.97 -20.55 -6.40
C VAL A 109 3.08 -21.53 -7.18
N GLU A 110 3.49 -22.76 -7.47
CA GLU A 110 2.62 -23.73 -8.15
C GLU A 110 1.39 -24.09 -7.31
N CYS A 111 1.54 -24.05 -5.98
CA CYS A 111 0.45 -24.32 -5.03
C CYS A 111 -0.10 -23.03 -4.40
N HIS A 112 0.71 -21.98 -4.27
CA HIS A 112 0.36 -20.72 -3.63
C HIS A 112 0.15 -19.59 -4.66
N ASN A 113 -0.89 -19.65 -5.50
CA ASN A 113 -1.08 -18.71 -6.62
C ASN A 113 -2.45 -18.08 -6.78
N LYS A 114 -3.45 -18.38 -5.94
CA LYS A 114 -4.80 -17.83 -6.09
C LYS A 114 -5.11 -16.77 -5.04
N PRO A 115 -5.40 -15.51 -5.41
CA PRO A 115 -5.52 -15.00 -6.79
C PRO A 115 -4.18 -14.62 -7.46
N PHE A 116 -3.08 -14.63 -6.72
CA PHE A 116 -1.71 -14.34 -7.18
C PHE A 116 -0.70 -15.06 -6.28
N ALA A 117 0.59 -14.92 -6.57
CA ALA A 117 1.67 -15.50 -5.77
C ALA A 117 1.51 -15.23 -4.27
N GLY A 118 1.69 -16.27 -3.46
CA GLY A 118 1.41 -16.29 -2.02
C GLY A 118 -0.06 -16.60 -1.67
N GLY A 119 -0.93 -16.75 -2.68
CA GLY A 119 -2.35 -17.06 -2.53
C GLY A 119 -2.63 -18.50 -2.09
N ALA A 120 -3.91 -18.88 -2.09
CA ALA A 120 -4.34 -20.27 -1.86
C ALA A 120 -4.22 -21.11 -3.14
N GLY A 121 -4.38 -22.43 -3.02
CA GLY A 121 -4.38 -23.35 -4.15
C GLY A 121 -5.79 -23.83 -4.52
N GLY A 122 -6.02 -24.17 -5.79
CA GLY A 122 -7.20 -24.95 -6.17
C GLY A 122 -7.06 -26.43 -5.77
N ASN A 123 -8.12 -27.24 -5.96
CA ASN A 123 -8.07 -28.67 -5.63
C ASN A 123 -6.98 -29.45 -6.37
N VAL A 124 -6.61 -29.02 -7.58
CA VAL A 124 -5.52 -29.65 -8.35
C VAL A 124 -4.13 -29.43 -7.73
N ALA A 125 -4.01 -28.46 -6.84
CA ALA A 125 -2.81 -28.16 -6.07
C ALA A 125 -2.88 -28.75 -4.64
N ASN A 126 -3.87 -29.60 -4.35
CA ASN A 126 -3.94 -30.27 -3.06
C ASN A 126 -2.73 -31.19 -2.87
N ALA A 127 -2.16 -31.14 -1.68
CA ALA A 127 -1.10 -32.02 -1.24
C ALA A 127 -1.70 -33.25 -0.54
N PHE A 128 -1.12 -34.43 -0.78
CA PHE A 128 -1.43 -35.62 0.01
C PHE A 128 -0.36 -35.74 1.08
N ILE A 129 -0.74 -35.45 2.32
CA ILE A 129 0.12 -35.64 3.47
C ILE A 129 -0.11 -37.03 4.06
N ARG A 130 0.83 -37.54 4.85
CA ARG A 130 0.77 -38.88 5.46
C ARG A 130 0.83 -40.07 4.49
N SER A 131 0.78 -39.88 3.17
CA SER A 131 0.98 -40.91 2.11
C SER A 131 2.36 -41.58 2.13
N TRP A 132 3.20 -41.22 3.10
CA TRP A 132 4.54 -41.75 3.38
C TRP A 132 4.51 -43.03 4.21
N ASP A 133 3.38 -43.74 4.27
CA ASP A 133 3.43 -45.14 4.62
C ASP A 133 4.40 -45.80 3.65
N SER A 134 5.57 -46.17 4.16
CA SER A 134 6.65 -46.73 3.37
C SER A 134 6.26 -48.07 2.73
N LYS A 135 5.12 -48.64 3.12
CA LYS A 135 4.48 -49.80 2.48
C LYS A 135 3.58 -49.43 1.30
N HIS A 136 3.13 -48.17 1.19
CA HIS A 136 2.18 -47.68 0.18
C HIS A 136 2.55 -46.31 -0.42
N PRO A 137 3.79 -46.13 -0.93
CA PRO A 137 4.33 -44.83 -1.35
C PRO A 137 3.53 -44.14 -2.47
N PHE A 138 2.81 -44.88 -3.31
CA PHE A 138 2.04 -44.31 -4.43
C PHE A 138 0.54 -44.20 -4.15
N SER A 139 0.12 -44.42 -2.91
CA SER A 139 -1.30 -44.48 -2.57
C SER A 139 -1.84 -43.13 -2.11
N VAL A 140 -2.83 -42.62 -2.85
CA VAL A 140 -3.70 -41.51 -2.44
C VAL A 140 -4.97 -42.00 -1.74
N LYS A 141 -5.05 -43.29 -1.39
CA LYS A 141 -6.20 -43.80 -0.65
C LYS A 141 -6.25 -43.17 0.73
N GLU A 142 -7.46 -42.91 1.19
CA GLU A 142 -7.75 -42.35 2.52
C GLU A 142 -7.13 -43.20 3.64
N GLU A 143 -7.05 -44.53 3.46
CA GLU A 143 -6.41 -45.46 4.42
C GLU A 143 -4.93 -45.13 4.71
N HIS A 144 -4.27 -44.39 3.81
CA HIS A 144 -2.83 -44.13 3.87
C HIS A 144 -2.48 -42.64 3.76
N SER A 145 -3.44 -41.75 3.47
CA SER A 145 -3.13 -40.35 3.22
C SER A 145 -4.29 -39.42 3.59
N ASN A 146 -3.93 -38.18 3.90
CA ASN A 146 -4.84 -37.09 4.16
C ASN A 146 -4.65 -36.02 3.07
N GLU A 147 -5.73 -35.66 2.37
CA GLU A 147 -5.70 -34.58 1.39
C GLU A 147 -5.73 -33.20 2.07
N ARG A 148 -4.92 -32.26 1.58
CA ARG A 148 -4.79 -30.89 2.11
C ARG A 148 -4.88 -29.88 1.00
N ASN A 149 -5.76 -28.91 1.17
CA ASN A 149 -5.78 -27.74 0.31
C ASN A 149 -4.78 -26.69 0.80
N THR A 150 -4.11 -26.05 -0.17
CA THR A 150 -3.06 -25.07 0.08
C THR A 150 -3.66 -23.74 0.51
N LYS A 151 -3.22 -23.23 1.67
CA LYS A 151 -3.63 -21.94 2.22
C LYS A 151 -2.79 -20.79 1.67
N HIS A 152 -3.29 -19.56 1.75
CA HIS A 152 -2.50 -18.37 1.45
C HIS A 152 -1.53 -18.03 2.60
N VAL A 153 -0.49 -17.24 2.31
CA VAL A 153 0.51 -16.79 3.30
C VAL A 153 0.37 -15.30 3.69
N PHE A 154 -0.60 -14.59 3.10
CA PHE A 154 -0.92 -13.19 3.39
C PHE A 154 -1.27 -12.98 4.88
N GLY A 155 -0.62 -12.00 5.51
CA GLY A 155 -0.78 -11.68 6.94
C GLY A 155 -0.14 -12.68 7.92
N SER A 156 0.66 -13.64 7.44
CA SER A 156 1.24 -14.70 8.28
C SER A 156 2.13 -14.18 9.42
N GLY A 157 2.86 -13.09 9.21
CA GLY A 157 3.71 -12.49 10.26
C GLY A 157 2.91 -12.04 11.48
N GLY A 158 1.69 -11.53 11.28
CA GLY A 158 0.77 -11.19 12.37
C GLY A 158 0.23 -12.42 13.09
N LEU A 159 -0.01 -13.54 12.39
CA LEU A 159 -0.46 -14.79 13.02
C LEU A 159 0.63 -15.40 13.91
N GLU A 160 1.88 -15.38 13.46
CA GLU A 160 2.99 -15.87 14.26
C GLU A 160 3.20 -15.01 15.51
N LEU A 161 3.33 -13.69 15.39
CA LEU A 161 3.48 -12.81 16.55
C LEU A 161 2.34 -12.95 17.57
N LEU A 162 1.10 -13.08 17.09
CA LEU A 162 -0.04 -13.33 17.95
C LEU A 162 0.09 -14.67 18.70
N ALA A 163 0.47 -15.75 17.99
CA ALA A 163 0.72 -17.06 18.58
C ALA A 163 1.87 -17.02 19.60
N GLU A 164 2.92 -16.23 19.36
CA GLU A 164 4.05 -16.06 20.25
C GLU A 164 3.68 -15.35 21.54
N GLU A 165 2.95 -14.24 21.46
CA GLU A 165 2.46 -13.53 22.65
C GLU A 165 1.50 -14.40 23.47
N MET A 166 0.62 -15.15 22.79
CA MET A 166 -0.27 -16.09 23.47
C MET A 166 0.51 -17.23 24.14
N THR A 167 1.50 -17.80 23.45
CA THR A 167 2.40 -18.83 23.98
C THR A 167 3.14 -18.31 25.21
N ALA A 168 3.75 -17.13 25.13
CA ALA A 168 4.47 -16.52 26.25
C ALA A 168 3.57 -16.36 27.48
N LYS A 169 2.30 -15.96 27.29
CA LYS A 169 1.33 -15.85 28.37
C LYS A 169 0.99 -17.21 29.01
N LEU A 170 0.80 -18.25 28.21
CA LEU A 170 0.50 -19.60 28.71
C LEU A 170 1.70 -20.19 29.46
N GLN A 171 2.91 -20.06 28.91
CA GLN A 171 4.16 -20.48 29.57
C GLN A 171 4.39 -19.75 30.89
N ALA A 172 4.18 -18.42 30.92
CA ALA A 172 4.30 -17.64 32.14
C ALA A 172 3.31 -18.12 33.22
N THR A 173 2.07 -18.45 32.82
CA THR A 173 1.04 -18.96 33.74
C THR A 173 1.43 -20.33 34.30
N LYS A 174 1.95 -21.23 33.46
CA LYS A 174 2.50 -22.53 33.87
C LYS A 174 3.66 -22.34 34.87
N ASN A 175 4.63 -21.50 34.54
CA ASN A 175 5.80 -21.27 35.39
C ASN A 175 5.42 -20.64 36.74
N GLN A 176 4.45 -19.71 36.76
CA GLN A 176 3.89 -19.17 38.00
C GLN A 176 3.22 -20.25 38.86
N ALA A 177 2.47 -21.18 38.24
CA ALA A 177 1.85 -22.29 38.94
C ALA A 177 2.90 -23.22 39.57
N ILE A 178 3.95 -23.57 38.82
CA ILE A 178 5.06 -24.42 39.29
C ILE A 178 5.77 -23.75 40.49
N THR A 179 6.18 -22.48 40.35
CA THR A 179 6.85 -21.75 41.44
C THR A 179 5.96 -21.67 42.69
N GLN A 180 4.66 -21.44 42.51
CA GLN A 180 3.74 -21.38 43.63
C GLN A 180 3.52 -22.75 44.28
N ALA A 181 3.41 -23.83 43.51
CA ALA A 181 3.25 -25.18 44.04
C ALA A 181 4.48 -25.60 44.86
N ALA A 182 5.67 -25.32 44.35
CA ALA A 182 6.92 -25.53 45.07
C ALA A 182 6.99 -24.73 46.38
N SER A 183 6.63 -23.44 46.35
CA SER A 183 6.69 -22.58 47.55
C SER A 183 5.65 -22.92 48.63
N THR A 184 4.49 -23.46 48.24
CA THR A 184 3.37 -23.74 49.17
C THR A 184 3.31 -25.19 49.61
N GLY A 185 4.03 -26.10 48.93
CA GLY A 185 3.95 -27.54 49.16
C GLY A 185 2.59 -28.15 48.78
N LYS A 186 1.76 -27.45 48.00
CA LYS A 186 0.40 -27.89 47.61
C LYS A 186 0.21 -27.83 46.09
N PRO A 187 -0.63 -28.70 45.50
CA PRO A 187 -1.03 -28.58 44.09
C PRO A 187 -1.70 -27.23 43.79
N ILE A 188 -1.31 -26.60 42.69
CA ILE A 188 -1.84 -25.29 42.26
C ILE A 188 -2.54 -25.43 40.92
N ARG A 189 -3.85 -25.19 40.91
CA ARG A 189 -4.64 -25.08 39.68
C ARG A 189 -4.62 -23.65 39.14
N ARG A 190 -4.41 -23.50 37.83
CA ARG A 190 -4.48 -22.21 37.12
C ARG A 190 -5.30 -22.34 35.84
N SER A 191 -6.18 -21.37 35.61
CA SER A 191 -6.85 -21.20 34.33
C SER A 191 -5.86 -20.69 33.29
N LEU A 192 -5.95 -21.22 32.08
CA LEU A 192 -5.13 -20.85 30.94
C LEU A 192 -5.93 -19.95 30.01
N GLN A 193 -5.56 -18.67 29.94
CA GLN A 193 -6.18 -17.71 29.05
C GLN A 193 -5.13 -16.79 28.44
N ALA A 194 -5.26 -16.52 27.14
CA ALA A 194 -4.42 -15.57 26.44
C ALA A 194 -5.25 -14.78 25.43
N LYS A 195 -5.08 -13.45 25.39
CA LYS A 195 -5.80 -12.54 24.47
C LYS A 195 -7.34 -12.73 24.45
N GLY A 196 -7.92 -13.13 25.59
CA GLY A 196 -9.36 -13.42 25.73
C GLY A 196 -9.77 -14.85 25.41
N VAL A 197 -8.90 -15.67 24.80
CA VAL A 197 -9.16 -17.07 24.43
C VAL A 197 -8.86 -18.01 25.60
N ASN A 198 -9.79 -18.93 25.90
CA ASN A 198 -9.67 -19.91 26.98
C ASN A 198 -9.10 -21.25 26.48
N PHE A 199 -8.03 -21.70 27.13
CA PHE A 199 -7.33 -22.97 26.88
C PHE A 199 -7.49 -23.97 28.04
N GLY A 200 -8.47 -23.75 28.93
CA GLY A 200 -8.80 -24.68 30.00
C GLY A 200 -7.97 -24.40 31.25
N SER A 201 -7.42 -25.44 31.87
CA SER A 201 -6.60 -25.28 33.08
C SER A 201 -5.51 -26.33 33.19
N LEU A 202 -4.49 -26.02 33.99
CA LEU A 202 -3.47 -26.98 34.40
C LEU A 202 -3.41 -27.08 35.93
N VAL A 203 -2.81 -28.15 36.41
CA VAL A 203 -2.46 -28.33 37.82
C VAL A 203 -0.96 -28.56 37.94
N ALA A 204 -0.24 -27.65 38.60
CA ALA A 204 1.16 -27.83 38.92
C ALA A 204 1.31 -28.49 40.30
N MET A 205 2.15 -29.50 40.39
CA MET A 205 2.45 -30.25 41.61
C MET A 205 3.71 -29.71 42.30
N PRO A 206 3.87 -29.90 43.62
CA PRO A 206 5.05 -29.41 44.36
C PRO A 206 6.39 -29.99 43.90
N ASP A 207 6.38 -31.16 43.25
CA ASP A 207 7.55 -31.83 42.68
C ASP A 207 7.95 -31.31 41.29
N GLY A 208 7.20 -30.35 40.74
CA GLY A 208 7.40 -29.77 39.43
C GLY A 208 6.62 -30.45 38.30
N ALA A 209 5.92 -31.55 38.55
CA ALA A 209 5.05 -32.17 37.55
C ALA A 209 3.86 -31.26 37.21
N VAL A 210 3.41 -31.29 35.95
CA VAL A 210 2.26 -30.50 35.49
C VAL A 210 1.24 -31.42 34.84
N ASP A 211 0.06 -31.51 35.45
CA ASP A 211 -1.11 -32.15 34.87
C ASP A 211 -1.77 -31.19 33.87
N THR A 212 -1.89 -31.66 32.63
CA THR A 212 -2.46 -30.92 31.50
C THR A 212 -3.73 -31.59 30.95
N SER A 213 -4.33 -32.53 31.70
CA SER A 213 -5.55 -33.24 31.27
C SER A 213 -6.74 -32.32 31.01
N ASP A 214 -6.82 -31.18 31.70
CA ASP A 214 -7.85 -30.15 31.53
C ASP A 214 -7.43 -29.03 30.53
N VAL A 215 -6.32 -29.20 29.81
CA VAL A 215 -5.90 -28.27 28.74
C VAL A 215 -6.70 -28.59 27.47
N ILE A 216 -7.27 -27.54 26.86
CA ILE A 216 -8.13 -27.68 25.68
C ILE A 216 -7.60 -26.86 24.51
N GLY A 217 -7.67 -27.43 23.31
CA GLY A 217 -7.42 -26.73 22.05
C GLY A 217 -5.97 -26.31 21.79
N VAL A 218 -5.02 -26.68 22.65
CA VAL A 218 -3.57 -26.50 22.46
C VAL A 218 -2.86 -27.78 22.91
N SER A 219 -1.65 -28.03 22.39
CA SER A 219 -0.81 -29.15 22.83
C SER A 219 -0.36 -28.98 24.28
N ALA A 220 0.01 -30.08 24.95
CA ALA A 220 0.49 -30.08 26.35
C ALA A 220 1.80 -29.27 26.55
N ASP A 221 2.52 -28.98 25.47
CA ASP A 221 3.65 -28.06 25.46
C ASP A 221 3.23 -26.60 25.69
N LEU A 222 1.94 -26.27 25.59
CA LEU A 222 1.36 -24.92 25.68
C LEU A 222 1.91 -23.93 24.63
N ILE A 223 2.34 -24.45 23.49
CA ILE A 223 2.75 -23.64 22.33
C ILE A 223 1.56 -23.50 21.39
N ILE A 224 1.17 -22.26 21.10
CA ILE A 224 0.21 -21.95 20.04
C ILE A 224 0.92 -22.12 18.69
N LYS A 225 0.31 -22.93 17.82
CA LYS A 225 0.88 -23.35 16.54
C LYS A 225 -0.10 -22.92 15.43
N PRO A 226 0.08 -21.73 14.83
CA PRO A 226 -0.94 -21.13 13.98
C PRO A 226 -1.00 -21.75 12.58
N PHE A 227 0.02 -22.53 12.18
CA PHE A 227 0.15 -23.01 10.80
C PHE A 227 -0.26 -24.48 10.63
N GLY A 228 -0.81 -24.78 9.44
CA GLY A 228 -1.40 -26.07 9.09
C GLY A 228 -2.85 -26.25 9.57
N SER A 229 -3.63 -27.09 8.90
CA SER A 229 -5.06 -27.32 9.24
C SER A 229 -5.28 -27.92 10.63
N LYS A 230 -4.25 -28.57 11.18
CA LYS A 230 -4.25 -29.13 12.55
C LYS A 230 -3.60 -28.22 13.58
N GLY A 231 -3.02 -27.09 13.16
CA GLY A 231 -2.23 -26.22 14.03
C GLY A 231 -1.06 -26.98 14.64
N THR A 232 -0.20 -27.58 13.81
CA THR A 232 0.92 -28.44 14.24
C THR A 232 2.29 -27.80 14.04
N ILE A 233 2.33 -26.60 13.43
CA ILE A 233 3.55 -25.88 13.07
C ILE A 233 3.56 -24.51 13.76
N GLU A 234 4.65 -24.20 14.46
CA GLU A 234 4.78 -23.07 15.37
C GLU A 234 5.24 -21.74 14.75
N SER A 235 5.93 -21.77 13.61
CA SER A 235 6.53 -20.59 12.97
C SER A 235 6.51 -20.68 11.45
N ILE A 236 6.63 -19.54 10.78
CA ILE A 236 6.77 -19.44 9.33
C ILE A 236 8.06 -20.14 8.89
N ARG A 237 9.16 -20.01 9.65
CA ARG A 237 10.41 -20.74 9.37
C ARG A 237 10.17 -22.24 9.30
N LYS A 238 9.49 -22.83 10.29
CA LYS A 238 9.17 -24.27 10.29
C LYS A 238 8.15 -24.62 9.20
N PHE A 239 7.20 -23.74 8.94
CA PHE A 239 6.25 -23.87 7.83
C PHE A 239 6.93 -23.82 6.46
N THR A 240 8.10 -23.20 6.35
CA THR A 240 8.88 -23.08 5.09
C THR A 240 9.80 -24.28 4.90
N THR A 241 10.56 -24.65 5.94
CA THR A 241 11.55 -25.74 5.85
C THR A 241 10.93 -27.12 5.73
N ASN A 242 9.70 -27.31 6.21
CA ASN A 242 8.99 -28.57 6.03
C ASN A 242 8.63 -28.80 4.53
N PRO A 243 7.88 -27.92 3.83
CA PRO A 243 7.61 -28.02 2.39
C PRO A 243 8.84 -28.05 1.47
N LEU A 244 9.93 -27.33 1.77
CA LEU A 244 11.15 -27.41 0.97
C LEU A 244 11.62 -28.86 0.83
N VAL A 245 11.72 -29.58 1.95
CA VAL A 245 12.01 -31.01 1.89
C VAL A 245 10.83 -31.77 1.32
N HIS A 246 9.61 -31.57 1.83
CA HIS A 246 8.45 -32.43 1.59
C HIS A 246 7.94 -32.42 0.14
N HIS A 247 7.82 -31.23 -0.44
CA HIS A 247 7.17 -30.95 -1.72
C HIS A 247 8.18 -30.61 -2.82
N HIS A 248 9.32 -30.02 -2.47
CA HIS A 248 10.30 -29.59 -3.45
C HIS A 248 11.50 -30.54 -3.55
N GLY A 249 11.81 -31.29 -2.48
CA GLY A 249 13.08 -32.01 -2.43
C GLY A 249 14.23 -31.02 -2.45
N ILE A 250 14.18 -30.05 -1.52
CA ILE A 250 15.22 -29.06 -1.30
C ILE A 250 15.61 -29.11 0.17
N GLN A 251 16.88 -29.33 0.44
CA GLN A 251 17.48 -29.46 1.75
C GLN A 251 17.90 -28.10 2.31
N ALA A 252 17.25 -27.70 3.40
CA ALA A 252 17.68 -26.53 4.17
C ALA A 252 18.86 -26.86 5.10
N ASP A 253 19.92 -26.04 5.07
CA ASP A 253 21.15 -26.22 5.86
C ASP A 253 20.87 -26.37 7.35
N GLU A 254 19.98 -25.54 7.88
CA GLU A 254 19.63 -25.55 9.30
C GLU A 254 19.03 -26.88 9.76
N ARG A 255 18.43 -27.66 8.85
CA ARG A 255 17.92 -28.99 9.18
C ARG A 255 19.05 -29.98 9.48
N LEU A 256 20.20 -29.82 8.82
CA LEU A 256 21.40 -30.61 9.04
C LEU A 256 22.19 -30.11 10.26
N GLU A 257 22.38 -28.80 10.34
CA GLU A 257 23.23 -28.18 11.35
C GLU A 257 22.65 -28.26 12.76
N ASP A 258 21.32 -28.12 12.90
CA ASP A 258 20.64 -28.08 14.20
C ASP A 258 20.19 -29.47 14.69
N ASP A 259 20.43 -30.55 13.93
CA ASP A 259 20.04 -31.90 14.36
C ASP A 259 20.94 -32.37 15.53
N PRO A 260 20.37 -32.66 16.72
CA PRO A 260 21.13 -33.16 17.86
C PRO A 260 21.76 -34.55 17.64
N LYS A 261 21.40 -35.26 16.56
CA LYS A 261 21.96 -36.57 16.17
C LYS A 261 23.01 -36.48 15.07
N LYS A 262 23.41 -35.27 14.64
CA LYS A 262 24.42 -35.06 13.57
C LYS A 262 25.75 -35.78 13.79
N GLU A 263 26.14 -36.00 15.05
CA GLU A 263 27.41 -36.68 15.40
C GLU A 263 27.30 -38.22 15.51
N ILE A 264 26.09 -38.77 15.48
CA ILE A 264 25.86 -40.20 15.79
C ILE A 264 25.96 -41.09 14.53
N HIS A 265 25.97 -40.51 13.32
CA HIS A 265 26.06 -41.26 12.06
C HIS A 265 27.20 -40.74 11.15
N PRO A 266 28.33 -41.46 11.04
CA PRO A 266 29.54 -41.00 10.32
C PRO A 266 29.46 -41.13 8.78
N PHE A 267 28.29 -41.40 8.24
CA PHE A 267 28.02 -41.40 6.80
C PHE A 267 26.77 -40.54 6.56
N HIS A 268 26.80 -39.72 5.52
CA HIS A 268 25.72 -39.08 4.75
C HIS A 268 24.31 -39.70 4.87
N GLN A 269 23.75 -39.82 6.06
CA GLN A 269 22.40 -40.35 6.31
C GLN A 269 21.34 -39.24 6.15
N TRP A 270 21.77 -37.99 6.18
CA TRP A 270 20.87 -36.84 6.13
C TRP A 270 21.08 -35.97 4.90
N ASP A 271 22.18 -36.19 4.18
CA ASP A 271 22.32 -35.85 2.77
C ASP A 271 21.20 -36.59 2.04
N ASP A 272 20.34 -35.83 1.36
CA ASP A 272 19.23 -36.42 0.64
C ASP A 272 19.69 -37.26 -0.57
N GLY A 273 20.98 -37.22 -0.89
CA GLY A 273 21.69 -38.14 -1.75
C GLY A 273 21.81 -37.71 -3.19
N ASP A 274 21.40 -36.49 -3.51
CA ASP A 274 21.42 -35.96 -4.87
C ASP A 274 22.81 -35.43 -5.29
N GLY A 275 23.71 -35.28 -4.31
CA GLY A 275 25.09 -34.83 -4.50
C GLY A 275 25.29 -33.32 -4.46
N HIS A 276 24.28 -32.56 -4.04
CA HIS A 276 24.32 -31.14 -3.81
C HIS A 276 24.42 -30.83 -2.31
N ASP A 277 25.17 -29.78 -1.98
CA ASP A 277 25.24 -29.22 -0.65
C ASP A 277 24.77 -27.76 -0.69
N HIS A 278 24.28 -27.24 0.43
CA HIS A 278 23.85 -25.83 0.55
C HIS A 278 22.69 -25.41 -0.37
N GLU A 279 21.71 -26.28 -0.59
CA GLU A 279 20.59 -26.06 -1.51
C GLU A 279 19.63 -24.95 -1.05
N ALA A 280 19.44 -24.81 0.26
CA ALA A 280 18.76 -23.67 0.86
C ALA A 280 19.49 -23.22 2.13
N THR A 281 20.25 -22.14 2.02
CA THR A 281 21.03 -21.62 3.14
C THR A 281 20.15 -21.03 4.23
N ARG A 282 20.68 -20.86 5.44
CA ARG A 282 19.97 -20.11 6.50
C ARG A 282 19.53 -18.71 6.05
N GLY A 283 20.36 -18.03 5.26
CA GLY A 283 20.04 -16.71 4.70
C GLY A 283 18.89 -16.77 3.69
N ASP A 284 18.82 -17.81 2.86
CA ASP A 284 17.70 -18.03 1.94
C ASP A 284 16.40 -18.28 2.71
N ILE A 285 16.44 -19.10 3.76
CA ILE A 285 15.28 -19.32 4.64
C ILE A 285 14.86 -18.02 5.32
N THR A 286 15.82 -17.22 5.83
CA THR A 286 15.53 -15.91 6.44
C THR A 286 14.83 -14.99 5.44
N ALA A 287 15.31 -14.91 4.19
CA ALA A 287 14.67 -14.09 3.16
C ALA A 287 13.26 -14.59 2.81
N LEU A 288 13.05 -15.90 2.66
CA LEU A 288 11.73 -16.52 2.44
C LEU A 288 10.75 -16.22 3.58
N VAL A 289 11.20 -16.28 4.83
CA VAL A 289 10.37 -15.99 6.00
C VAL A 289 10.01 -14.51 6.04
N ILE A 290 10.97 -13.60 5.80
CA ILE A 290 10.71 -12.16 5.72
C ILE A 290 9.67 -11.86 4.63
N TRP A 291 9.80 -12.47 3.44
CA TRP A 291 8.83 -12.27 2.37
C TRP A 291 7.43 -12.75 2.75
N GLN A 292 7.30 -13.94 3.35
CA GLN A 292 6.00 -14.47 3.79
C GLN A 292 5.39 -13.60 4.91
N ALA A 293 6.18 -13.26 5.92
CA ALA A 293 5.76 -12.50 7.09
C ALA A 293 5.34 -11.06 6.73
N ALA A 294 5.99 -10.47 5.73
CA ALA A 294 5.71 -9.12 5.26
C ALA A 294 4.71 -9.05 4.08
N GLN A 295 4.04 -10.16 3.73
CA GLN A 295 2.96 -10.09 2.74
C GLN A 295 1.85 -9.13 3.18
N PRO A 296 1.18 -8.45 2.22
CA PRO A 296 0.05 -7.59 2.51
C PRO A 296 -1.00 -8.25 3.42
N VAL A 297 -1.68 -7.43 4.20
CA VAL A 297 -2.71 -7.91 5.12
C VAL A 297 -4.02 -8.11 4.36
N PRO A 298 -4.73 -9.24 4.53
CA PRO A 298 -6.07 -9.39 4.01
C PRO A 298 -7.03 -8.31 4.55
N VAL A 299 -7.94 -7.82 3.70
CA VAL A 299 -8.81 -6.67 4.03
C VAL A 299 -10.30 -7.01 3.89
N GLN A 300 -11.14 -6.21 4.52
CA GLN A 300 -12.57 -6.19 4.26
C GLN A 300 -12.90 -5.09 3.23
N ILE A 301 -13.39 -5.48 2.05
CA ILE A 301 -13.84 -4.54 1.02
C ILE A 301 -15.36 -4.41 1.08
N ILE A 302 -15.84 -3.24 1.50
CA ILE A 302 -17.26 -2.92 1.47
C ILE A 302 -17.65 -2.52 0.02
N PRO A 303 -18.63 -3.20 -0.61
CA PRO A 303 -19.08 -2.86 -1.95
C PRO A 303 -19.56 -1.40 -2.07
N ALA A 304 -19.37 -0.78 -3.22
CA ALA A 304 -19.88 0.57 -3.48
C ALA A 304 -21.42 0.61 -3.63
N ASP A 305 -22.02 -0.50 -4.02
CA ASP A 305 -23.47 -0.65 -4.10
C ASP A 305 -24.08 -0.55 -2.69
N PRO A 306 -25.01 0.40 -2.41
CA PRO A 306 -25.54 0.62 -1.08
C PRO A 306 -26.27 -0.59 -0.49
N VAL A 307 -26.93 -1.40 -1.33
CA VAL A 307 -27.67 -2.59 -0.90
C VAL A 307 -26.70 -3.69 -0.47
N ALA A 308 -25.68 -3.98 -1.28
CA ALA A 308 -24.62 -4.92 -0.94
C ALA A 308 -23.80 -4.45 0.28
N ALA A 309 -23.50 -3.16 0.39
CA ALA A 309 -22.85 -2.60 1.57
C ALA A 309 -23.70 -2.79 2.85
N GLN A 310 -25.02 -2.63 2.74
CA GLN A 310 -25.93 -2.89 3.85
C GLN A 310 -26.00 -4.39 4.18
N ALA A 311 -26.01 -5.26 3.17
CA ALA A 311 -25.98 -6.71 3.35
C ALA A 311 -24.73 -7.15 4.11
N VAL A 312 -23.55 -6.62 3.77
CA VAL A 312 -22.31 -6.89 4.51
C VAL A 312 -22.45 -6.47 5.98
N ARG A 313 -22.93 -5.25 6.27
CA ARG A 313 -23.08 -4.78 7.65
C ARG A 313 -24.05 -5.63 8.47
N LYS A 314 -25.18 -6.04 7.88
CA LYS A 314 -26.14 -6.93 8.54
C LYS A 314 -25.56 -8.33 8.74
N GLY A 315 -24.92 -8.88 7.70
CA GLY A 315 -24.26 -10.19 7.74
C GLY A 315 -23.21 -10.28 8.84
N THR A 316 -22.38 -9.25 9.03
CA THR A 316 -21.42 -9.19 10.14
C THR A 316 -22.12 -9.28 11.49
N LYS A 317 -23.21 -8.53 11.68
CA LYS A 317 -23.98 -8.55 12.93
C LYS A 317 -24.62 -9.93 13.17
N THR A 318 -25.30 -10.49 12.16
CA THR A 318 -25.95 -11.79 12.29
C THR A 318 -24.92 -12.90 12.54
N PHE A 319 -23.75 -12.84 11.91
CA PHE A 319 -22.63 -13.78 12.15
C PHE A 319 -22.20 -13.82 13.62
N GLU A 320 -22.12 -12.66 14.29
CA GLU A 320 -21.85 -12.57 15.73
C GLU A 320 -23.02 -13.11 16.56
N GLU A 321 -24.25 -12.71 16.25
CA GLU A 321 -25.46 -13.08 17.01
C GLU A 321 -25.74 -14.59 17.01
N ILE A 322 -25.45 -15.28 15.90
CA ILE A 322 -25.63 -16.74 15.83
C ILE A 322 -24.48 -17.53 16.47
N GLY A 323 -23.41 -16.86 16.91
CA GLY A 323 -22.31 -17.45 17.66
C GLY A 323 -21.14 -17.94 16.80
N CYS A 324 -21.05 -17.58 15.51
CA CYS A 324 -19.89 -17.92 14.69
C CYS A 324 -18.60 -17.26 15.22
N ALA A 325 -18.72 -16.05 15.77
CA ALA A 325 -17.63 -15.28 16.36
C ALA A 325 -17.06 -15.87 17.67
N THR A 326 -17.61 -16.98 18.18
CA THR A 326 -17.08 -17.67 19.38
C THR A 326 -15.71 -18.29 19.12
N CYS A 327 -15.53 -18.92 17.96
CA CYS A 327 -14.24 -19.43 17.48
C CYS A 327 -13.61 -18.43 16.52
N HIS A 328 -14.41 -17.87 15.60
CA HIS A 328 -13.95 -16.89 14.61
C HIS A 328 -13.91 -15.47 15.20
N ILE A 329 -13.09 -15.27 16.23
CA ILE A 329 -12.97 -14.00 16.95
C ILE A 329 -12.52 -12.89 15.98
N PRO A 330 -13.33 -11.84 15.73
CA PRO A 330 -13.09 -10.90 14.64
C PRO A 330 -11.75 -10.20 14.67
N ARG A 331 -11.29 -9.82 15.87
CA ARG A 331 -10.01 -9.14 16.03
C ARG A 331 -9.30 -9.52 17.31
N LEU A 332 -7.98 -9.63 17.22
CA LEU A 332 -7.06 -9.76 18.34
C LEU A 332 -6.00 -8.66 18.26
N ILE A 333 -5.35 -8.34 19.38
CA ILE A 333 -4.38 -7.24 19.48
C ILE A 333 -3.01 -7.83 19.79
N ILE A 334 -2.01 -7.46 18.99
CA ILE A 334 -0.59 -7.73 19.27
C ILE A 334 -0.01 -6.52 20.00
N ASP A 335 0.67 -6.77 21.12
CA ASP A 335 1.27 -5.72 21.94
C ASP A 335 2.58 -5.18 21.33
N ASP A 336 3.43 -6.06 20.78
CA ASP A 336 4.67 -5.71 20.07
C ASP A 336 4.58 -6.06 18.56
N PRO A 337 4.39 -5.08 17.66
CA PRO A 337 4.27 -5.33 16.21
C PRO A 337 5.61 -5.61 15.50
N ILE A 338 6.72 -5.74 16.23
CA ILE A 338 8.02 -5.99 15.64
C ILE A 338 8.21 -7.49 15.37
N PHE A 339 8.17 -7.86 14.09
CA PHE A 339 8.52 -9.22 13.66
C PHE A 339 10.03 -9.39 13.75
N ARG A 340 10.48 -10.54 14.26
CA ARG A 340 11.89 -10.87 14.44
C ARG A 340 12.17 -12.21 13.80
N GLU A 341 13.25 -12.29 13.04
CA GLU A 341 13.65 -13.49 12.32
C GLU A 341 15.13 -13.80 12.57
N PRO A 342 15.47 -15.00 13.09
CA PRO A 342 14.56 -16.06 13.55
C PRO A 342 13.79 -15.69 14.83
N SER A 343 12.49 -16.04 14.88
CA SER A 343 11.57 -15.65 15.97
C SER A 343 11.87 -16.31 17.33
N ARG A 344 12.74 -17.34 17.37
CA ARG A 344 13.04 -18.12 18.59
C ARG A 344 14.49 -18.60 18.75
N ILE A 345 15.36 -18.30 17.80
CA ILE A 345 16.76 -18.76 17.81
C ILE A 345 17.63 -17.55 18.15
N ASP A 346 18.22 -17.56 19.34
CA ASP A 346 19.13 -16.54 19.89
C ASP A 346 18.62 -15.07 19.87
N PRO A 347 18.16 -14.52 21.01
CA PRO A 347 17.70 -13.13 21.10
C PRO A 347 18.80 -12.08 20.86
N THR A 348 20.05 -12.49 20.64
CA THR A 348 21.19 -11.58 20.38
C THR A 348 21.45 -11.32 18.89
N LYS A 349 20.93 -12.14 17.97
CA LYS A 349 21.10 -11.98 16.52
C LYS A 349 19.79 -12.25 15.77
N PHE A 350 19.11 -11.19 15.35
CA PHE A 350 17.89 -11.30 14.56
C PHE A 350 17.77 -10.11 13.60
N PHE A 351 17.16 -10.36 12.45
CA PHE A 351 16.61 -9.31 11.59
C PHE A 351 15.22 -8.92 12.10
N SER A 352 14.84 -7.66 12.00
CA SER A 352 13.49 -7.23 12.42
C SER A 352 12.89 -6.14 11.55
N PHE A 353 11.56 -6.11 11.50
CA PHE A 353 10.77 -5.09 10.81
C PHE A 353 9.41 -4.91 11.50
N ASP A 354 8.78 -3.76 11.27
CA ASP A 354 7.47 -3.42 11.85
C ASP A 354 6.34 -3.81 10.87
N ILE A 355 5.51 -4.78 11.23
CA ILE A 355 4.43 -5.27 10.35
C ILE A 355 3.31 -4.23 10.10
N THR A 356 3.33 -3.12 10.84
CA THR A 356 2.38 -2.02 10.67
C THR A 356 2.89 -0.91 9.74
N ARG A 357 4.12 -1.04 9.21
CA ARG A 357 4.80 -0.01 8.41
C ARG A 357 5.59 -0.56 7.23
N ASP A 358 6.29 -1.66 7.43
CA ASP A 358 7.23 -2.22 6.46
C ASP A 358 6.54 -3.27 5.58
N GLY A 359 7.05 -3.49 4.37
CA GLY A 359 6.45 -4.38 3.37
C GLY A 359 5.42 -3.69 2.45
N PRO A 360 4.81 -4.40 1.50
CA PRO A 360 3.81 -3.83 0.61
C PRO A 360 2.47 -3.60 1.32
N GLU A 361 1.78 -2.52 0.97
CA GLU A 361 0.45 -2.20 1.48
C GLU A 361 -0.62 -3.18 0.96
N PRO A 362 -1.72 -3.39 1.70
CA PRO A 362 -2.04 -2.79 3.01
C PRO A 362 -1.32 -3.43 4.21
N HIS A 363 -1.01 -2.62 5.22
CA HIS A 363 -0.41 -3.04 6.50
C HIS A 363 -1.46 -3.27 7.60
N PHE A 364 -1.02 -3.86 8.72
CA PHE A 364 -1.86 -3.97 9.92
C PHE A 364 -2.17 -2.60 10.52
N GLU A 365 -3.38 -2.44 11.04
CA GLU A 365 -3.78 -1.20 11.72
C GLU A 365 -2.94 -0.99 12.99
N ARG A 366 -2.29 0.17 13.09
CA ARG A 366 -1.56 0.60 14.29
C ARG A 366 -2.44 1.45 15.19
N THR A 367 -2.66 0.99 16.41
CA THR A 367 -3.38 1.76 17.44
C THR A 367 -2.57 2.98 17.90
N ALA A 368 -3.23 3.96 18.53
CA ALA A 368 -2.56 5.11 19.12
C ALA A 368 -1.49 4.74 20.18
N GLY A 369 -1.63 3.57 20.81
CA GLY A 369 -0.65 3.02 21.78
C GLY A 369 0.50 2.24 21.15
N GLY A 370 0.62 2.20 19.82
CA GLY A 370 1.70 1.49 19.10
C GLY A 370 1.47 0.00 18.91
N LYS A 371 0.33 -0.54 19.34
CA LYS A 371 -0.08 -1.96 19.17
C LYS A 371 -0.65 -2.20 17.77
N ALA A 372 -0.64 -3.45 17.30
CA ALA A 372 -1.27 -3.84 16.03
C ALA A 372 -2.62 -4.54 16.23
N VAL A 373 -3.58 -4.28 15.34
CA VAL A 373 -4.88 -4.96 15.31
C VAL A 373 -4.91 -5.99 14.19
N ILE A 374 -5.26 -7.24 14.54
CA ILE A 374 -5.26 -8.40 13.65
C ILE A 374 -6.69 -8.86 13.42
N TYR A 375 -7.22 -8.60 12.22
CA TYR A 375 -8.59 -8.95 11.83
C TYR A 375 -8.69 -10.35 11.19
N ALA A 376 -8.10 -11.37 11.83
CA ALA A 376 -7.96 -12.70 11.26
C ALA A 376 -9.21 -13.61 11.39
N TYR A 377 -10.17 -13.25 12.24
CA TYR A 377 -11.35 -14.08 12.51
C TYR A 377 -10.97 -15.49 12.98
N THR A 378 -10.07 -15.58 13.96
CA THR A 378 -9.60 -16.84 14.54
C THR A 378 -9.20 -16.63 16.00
N ASP A 379 -9.33 -17.68 16.80
CA ASP A 379 -8.84 -17.76 18.17
C ASP A 379 -7.52 -18.55 18.29
N LEU A 380 -6.96 -19.02 17.16
CA LEU A 380 -5.77 -19.87 17.06
C LEU A 380 -5.85 -21.16 17.89
N LYS A 381 -7.07 -21.61 18.20
CA LYS A 381 -7.35 -22.78 19.03
C LYS A 381 -7.83 -23.94 18.16
N ARG A 382 -7.53 -25.16 18.61
CA ARG A 382 -8.10 -26.38 18.04
C ARG A 382 -9.49 -26.69 18.62
N HIS A 383 -10.39 -27.12 17.75
CA HIS A 383 -11.76 -27.49 18.08
C HIS A 383 -12.12 -28.85 17.51
N TYR A 384 -12.94 -29.60 18.23
CA TYR A 384 -13.55 -30.81 17.69
C TYR A 384 -14.67 -30.42 16.70
N MET A 385 -14.50 -30.77 15.43
CA MET A 385 -15.40 -30.39 14.33
C MET A 385 -16.41 -31.48 13.95
N GLY A 386 -16.45 -32.58 14.71
CA GLY A 386 -17.39 -33.68 14.51
C GLY A 386 -16.95 -34.71 13.47
N GLU A 387 -17.56 -35.89 13.54
CA GLU A 387 -17.25 -37.02 12.65
C GLU A 387 -17.51 -36.74 11.16
N GLY A 388 -18.40 -35.79 10.82
CA GLY A 388 -18.64 -35.40 9.42
C GLY A 388 -17.44 -34.71 8.75
N LEU A 389 -16.55 -34.11 9.53
CA LEU A 389 -15.30 -33.49 9.07
C LEU A 389 -14.06 -34.30 9.44
N ARG A 390 -14.24 -35.49 10.03
CA ARG A 390 -13.14 -36.38 10.39
C ARG A 390 -12.30 -36.70 9.18
N GLU A 391 -10.99 -36.65 9.38
CA GLU A 391 -10.04 -37.21 8.44
C GLU A 391 -9.84 -38.71 8.60
N PRO A 392 -9.34 -39.38 7.56
CA PRO A 392 -8.99 -40.79 7.66
C PRO A 392 -7.95 -41.06 8.76
N LEU A 393 -6.92 -40.22 8.85
CA LEU A 393 -5.77 -40.41 9.75
C LEU A 393 -5.59 -39.26 10.74
N ASP A 394 -5.21 -39.60 11.98
CA ASP A 394 -4.75 -38.64 12.97
C ASP A 394 -3.40 -38.01 12.53
N GLU A 395 -3.07 -36.80 13.00
CA GLU A 395 -1.86 -36.06 12.62
C GLU A 395 -1.07 -35.62 13.85
N LEU A 396 0.16 -36.12 14.06
CA LEU A 396 1.06 -35.71 15.14
C LEU A 396 0.40 -35.67 16.54
N GLY A 397 -0.42 -36.69 16.86
CA GLY A 397 -1.14 -36.77 18.14
C GLY A 397 -2.41 -35.90 18.22
N VAL A 398 -2.80 -35.24 17.11
CA VAL A 398 -4.06 -34.53 16.96
C VAL A 398 -5.09 -35.45 16.32
N ASN A 399 -6.24 -35.60 16.98
CA ASN A 399 -7.36 -36.40 16.50
C ASN A 399 -7.83 -35.92 15.12
N ALA A 400 -8.19 -36.86 14.25
CA ALA A 400 -8.58 -36.59 12.88
C ALA A 400 -9.82 -35.68 12.72
N ALA A 401 -10.70 -35.59 13.71
CA ALA A 401 -11.86 -34.69 13.72
C ALA A 401 -11.57 -33.33 14.37
N VAL A 402 -10.35 -33.08 14.84
CA VAL A 402 -9.93 -31.83 15.48
C VAL A 402 -9.16 -30.96 14.49
N PHE A 403 -9.50 -29.67 14.42
CA PHE A 403 -8.87 -28.70 13.51
C PHE A 403 -8.63 -27.38 14.22
N ILE A 404 -7.60 -26.62 13.80
CA ILE A 404 -7.46 -25.23 14.25
C ILE A 404 -8.54 -24.37 13.59
N THR A 405 -9.06 -23.37 14.31
CA THR A 405 -9.94 -22.36 13.72
C THR A 405 -9.25 -21.69 12.54
N ALA A 406 -9.75 -21.92 11.33
CA ALA A 406 -9.24 -21.26 10.15
C ALA A 406 -9.50 -19.76 10.22
N GLU A 407 -8.49 -18.98 9.85
CA GLU A 407 -8.59 -17.57 9.56
C GLU A 407 -9.64 -17.31 8.46
N LEU A 408 -10.59 -16.39 8.69
CA LEU A 408 -11.60 -16.02 7.69
C LEU A 408 -11.23 -14.78 6.90
N TRP A 409 -10.14 -14.11 7.26
CA TRP A 409 -9.60 -13.07 6.39
C TRP A 409 -9.21 -13.68 5.04
N GLY A 410 -9.42 -12.97 3.92
CA GLY A 410 -9.18 -13.57 2.60
C GLY A 410 -10.18 -14.63 2.12
N VAL A 411 -11.07 -15.15 2.97
CA VAL A 411 -11.96 -16.28 2.64
C VAL A 411 -12.84 -16.05 1.40
N GLY A 412 -13.16 -14.79 1.09
CA GLY A 412 -14.01 -14.40 -0.03
C GLY A 412 -13.41 -14.68 -1.41
N ASN A 413 -12.08 -14.84 -1.54
CA ASN A 413 -11.41 -15.10 -2.82
C ASN A 413 -10.37 -16.23 -2.81
N THR A 414 -10.26 -17.00 -1.72
CA THR A 414 -9.28 -18.09 -1.56
C THR A 414 -9.89 -19.49 -1.65
N GLY A 415 -11.15 -19.60 -2.06
CA GLY A 415 -11.80 -20.91 -2.24
C GLY A 415 -11.04 -21.82 -3.22
N PRO A 416 -11.27 -23.15 -3.19
CA PRO A 416 -12.34 -23.82 -2.44
C PRO A 416 -12.09 -23.90 -0.94
N TRP A 417 -13.13 -24.21 -0.17
CA TRP A 417 -13.12 -24.09 1.30
C TRP A 417 -13.11 -25.46 1.99
N MET A 418 -12.86 -25.43 3.30
CA MET A 418 -12.48 -26.56 4.16
C MET A 418 -11.03 -27.01 3.97
N PHE A 419 -10.52 -27.79 4.92
CA PHE A 419 -9.11 -28.20 4.97
C PHE A 419 -8.61 -28.96 3.74
N ASN A 420 -9.51 -29.55 2.94
CA ASN A 420 -9.22 -30.27 1.71
C ASN A 420 -9.92 -29.69 0.47
N GLY A 421 -10.54 -28.51 0.57
CA GLY A 421 -11.21 -27.87 -0.58
C GLY A 421 -12.50 -28.57 -1.04
N ARG A 422 -13.16 -29.34 -0.15
CA ARG A 422 -14.41 -30.06 -0.46
C ARG A 422 -15.64 -29.16 -0.63
N ALA A 423 -15.60 -27.93 -0.14
CA ALA A 423 -16.72 -26.98 -0.25
C ALA A 423 -16.50 -26.01 -1.40
N PHE A 424 -17.45 -25.96 -2.34
CA PHE A 424 -17.40 -25.09 -3.53
C PHE A 424 -18.17 -23.77 -3.34
N THR A 425 -18.87 -23.62 -2.22
CA THR A 425 -19.53 -22.38 -1.80
C THR A 425 -19.32 -22.15 -0.31
N LEU A 426 -19.35 -20.89 0.12
CA LEU A 426 -19.30 -20.52 1.54
C LEU A 426 -20.51 -21.08 2.32
N ASP A 427 -21.70 -21.14 1.70
CA ASP A 427 -22.87 -21.77 2.31
C ASP A 427 -22.63 -23.26 2.59
N GLN A 428 -22.10 -24.01 1.62
CA GLN A 428 -21.71 -25.41 1.83
C GLN A 428 -20.68 -25.54 2.95
N ALA A 429 -19.68 -24.65 2.98
CA ALA A 429 -18.67 -24.65 4.04
C ALA A 429 -19.32 -24.45 5.42
N ILE A 430 -20.21 -23.47 5.58
CA ILE A 430 -20.91 -23.22 6.85
C ILE A 430 -21.70 -24.47 7.26
N ARG A 431 -22.43 -25.10 6.33
CA ARG A 431 -23.27 -26.29 6.62
C ARG A 431 -22.48 -27.53 7.00
N MET A 432 -21.20 -27.63 6.59
CA MET A 432 -20.34 -28.75 6.95
C MET A 432 -19.80 -28.67 8.39
N HIS A 433 -19.95 -27.53 9.08
CA HIS A 433 -19.53 -27.40 10.47
C HIS A 433 -20.33 -28.35 11.39
N GLY A 434 -19.62 -29.03 12.29
CA GLY A 434 -20.17 -29.92 13.31
C GLY A 434 -19.40 -29.80 14.63
N GLY A 435 -19.60 -30.77 15.53
CA GLY A 435 -18.93 -30.80 16.83
C GLY A 435 -19.20 -29.54 17.66
N GLU A 436 -18.17 -28.83 18.10
CA GLU A 436 -18.29 -27.59 18.87
C GLU A 436 -19.00 -26.47 18.11
N ALA A 437 -18.94 -26.47 16.77
CA ALA A 437 -19.58 -25.46 15.91
C ALA A 437 -21.03 -25.81 15.51
N GLN A 438 -21.54 -26.98 15.92
CA GLN A 438 -22.85 -27.51 15.53
C GLN A 438 -23.99 -26.52 15.80
N THR A 439 -24.03 -25.93 17.00
CA THR A 439 -25.08 -24.99 17.41
C THR A 439 -25.13 -23.76 16.52
N SER A 440 -23.98 -23.17 16.19
CA SER A 440 -23.90 -21.99 15.32
C SER A 440 -24.31 -22.33 13.88
N ARG A 441 -23.91 -23.51 13.39
CA ARG A 441 -24.32 -24.02 12.07
C ARG A 441 -25.83 -24.24 11.98
N ASP A 442 -26.44 -24.84 13.00
CA ASP A 442 -27.88 -25.10 13.01
C ASP A 442 -28.69 -23.80 13.07
N LYS A 443 -28.22 -22.82 13.86
CA LYS A 443 -28.77 -21.46 13.84
C LYS A 443 -28.70 -20.85 12.44
N TYR A 444 -27.53 -20.88 11.79
CA TYR A 444 -27.39 -20.41 10.40
C TYR A 444 -28.40 -21.08 9.45
N ALA A 445 -28.52 -22.40 9.51
CA ALA A 445 -29.43 -23.15 8.65
C ALA A 445 -30.91 -22.85 8.90
N SER A 446 -31.25 -22.35 10.10
CA SER A 446 -32.61 -21.94 10.49
C SER A 446 -32.95 -20.49 10.15
N LEU A 447 -31.96 -19.66 9.78
CA LEU A 447 -32.18 -18.26 9.42
C LEU A 447 -33.03 -18.14 8.13
N PRO A 448 -33.76 -17.04 7.94
CA PRO A 448 -34.35 -16.72 6.64
C PRO A 448 -33.28 -16.65 5.54
N ASP A 449 -33.61 -17.04 4.31
CA ASP A 449 -32.66 -17.06 3.18
C ASP A 449 -31.96 -15.72 2.96
N GLN A 450 -32.63 -14.60 3.27
CA GLN A 450 -32.03 -13.28 3.16
C GLN A 450 -30.85 -13.12 4.13
N GLU A 451 -31.01 -13.52 5.40
CA GLU A 451 -29.96 -13.38 6.41
C GLU A 451 -28.79 -14.35 6.13
N GLN A 452 -29.09 -15.55 5.62
CA GLN A 452 -28.05 -16.47 5.13
C GLN A 452 -27.21 -15.83 4.01
N ARG A 453 -27.87 -15.19 3.03
CA ARG A 453 -27.19 -14.44 1.97
C ARG A 453 -26.39 -13.26 2.51
N GLU A 454 -26.91 -12.52 3.47
CA GLU A 454 -26.21 -11.39 4.09
C GLU A 454 -24.91 -11.84 4.77
N ILE A 455 -24.90 -12.98 5.48
CA ILE A 455 -23.67 -13.60 6.04
C ILE A 455 -22.69 -13.98 4.93
N VAL A 456 -23.18 -14.62 3.85
CA VAL A 456 -22.32 -14.99 2.71
C VAL A 456 -21.72 -13.75 2.04
N GLU A 457 -22.48 -12.66 1.88
CA GLU A 457 -21.96 -11.40 1.35
C GLU A 457 -20.92 -10.76 2.28
N PHE A 458 -21.11 -10.85 3.60
CA PHE A 458 -20.08 -10.48 4.57
C PHE A 458 -18.79 -11.30 4.37
N LEU A 459 -18.86 -12.63 4.30
CA LEU A 459 -17.67 -13.46 4.11
C LEU A 459 -16.97 -13.19 2.77
N LYS A 460 -17.74 -12.94 1.69
CA LYS A 460 -17.20 -12.52 0.39
C LYS A 460 -16.49 -11.17 0.44
N SER A 461 -16.81 -10.31 1.40
CA SER A 461 -16.14 -9.02 1.58
C SER A 461 -14.74 -9.16 2.18
N LEU A 462 -14.41 -10.27 2.83
CA LEU A 462 -13.09 -10.55 3.40
C LEU A 462 -12.19 -11.16 2.32
N VAL A 463 -11.27 -10.39 1.77
CA VAL A 463 -10.51 -10.80 0.58
C VAL A 463 -9.01 -10.58 0.74
N LEU A 464 -8.22 -11.38 0.02
CA LEU A 464 -6.85 -11.02 -0.25
C LEU A 464 -6.89 -9.77 -1.15
N PRO A 465 -6.28 -8.65 -0.73
CA PRO A 465 -6.21 -7.46 -1.56
C PRO A 465 -5.55 -7.83 -2.88
N PRO A 466 -6.13 -7.57 -4.07
CA PRO A 466 -5.47 -7.91 -5.31
C PRO A 466 -4.11 -7.24 -5.42
N ASN A 467 -3.06 -8.04 -5.53
CA ASN A 467 -1.70 -7.53 -5.61
C ASN A 467 -1.40 -6.97 -7.01
N PHE A 468 -2.33 -6.21 -7.61
CA PHE A 468 -1.99 -5.44 -8.79
C PHE A 468 -0.97 -4.41 -8.33
N GLN A 469 0.17 -4.44 -8.98
CA GLN A 469 1.23 -3.48 -8.81
C GLN A 469 1.43 -2.82 -10.15
N ALA A 470 1.58 -1.50 -10.14
CA ALA A 470 1.87 -0.75 -11.34
C ALA A 470 2.86 0.36 -11.00
N ASP A 471 3.94 0.40 -11.75
CA ASP A 471 5.03 1.34 -11.54
C ASP A 471 4.78 2.64 -12.30
N ILE A 472 4.69 3.74 -11.57
CA ILE A 472 4.70 5.08 -12.14
C ILE A 472 6.16 5.52 -12.23
N GLN A 473 6.68 5.67 -13.44
CA GLN A 473 7.99 6.26 -13.69
C GLN A 473 7.86 7.79 -13.79
N LEU A 474 8.63 8.49 -12.97
CA LEU A 474 8.70 9.95 -12.92
C LEU A 474 10.09 10.42 -13.35
N GLU A 475 10.12 11.40 -14.24
CA GLU A 475 11.32 12.17 -14.55
C GLU A 475 11.35 13.43 -13.69
N LYS A 476 12.54 13.99 -13.40
CA LYS A 476 12.62 15.28 -12.67
C LYS A 476 11.87 16.37 -13.45
N GLY A 477 10.98 17.10 -12.78
CA GLY A 477 10.17 18.16 -13.36
C GLY A 477 8.70 17.78 -13.57
N LEU A 478 8.05 18.40 -14.54
CA LEU A 478 6.62 18.22 -14.80
C LEU A 478 6.34 16.90 -15.53
N ASN A 479 5.43 16.11 -14.97
CA ASN A 479 4.96 14.84 -15.51
C ASN A 479 3.42 14.86 -15.59
N MET A 480 2.86 14.13 -16.55
CA MET A 480 1.44 13.81 -16.57
C MET A 480 1.27 12.36 -16.16
N VAL A 481 0.53 12.12 -15.08
CA VAL A 481 0.33 10.79 -14.50
C VAL A 481 -1.15 10.47 -14.39
N SER A 482 -1.49 9.21 -14.61
CA SER A 482 -2.79 8.66 -14.24
C SER A 482 -2.56 7.56 -13.22
N LEU A 483 -3.42 7.45 -12.21
CA LEU A 483 -3.32 6.32 -11.28
C LEU A 483 -3.75 5.03 -11.98
N PRO A 484 -2.83 4.06 -12.14
CA PRO A 484 -3.12 2.83 -12.86
C PRO A 484 -4.11 1.94 -12.10
N LEU A 485 -4.10 2.04 -10.77
CA LEU A 485 -4.87 1.20 -9.87
C LEU A 485 -5.65 2.07 -8.87
N LYS A 486 -6.79 1.55 -8.46
CA LYS A 486 -7.65 2.12 -7.43
C LYS A 486 -7.04 1.79 -6.05
N PRO A 487 -6.58 2.79 -5.29
CA PRO A 487 -6.01 2.55 -3.97
C PRO A 487 -7.07 1.98 -3.00
N TYR A 488 -6.64 1.15 -2.05
CA TYR A 488 -7.52 0.52 -1.05
C TYR A 488 -8.22 1.50 -0.12
N SER A 489 -7.52 2.60 0.21
CA SER A 489 -8.05 3.71 0.99
C SER A 489 -8.25 4.92 0.08
N PRO A 490 -9.26 5.79 0.33
CA PRO A 490 -9.39 7.04 -0.40
C PRO A 490 -8.09 7.85 -0.35
N LEU A 491 -7.48 8.05 -1.51
CA LEU A 491 -6.23 8.80 -1.65
C LEU A 491 -6.55 10.26 -1.94
N TYR A 492 -5.89 11.19 -1.25
CA TYR A 492 -6.04 12.63 -1.46
C TYR A 492 -4.76 13.26 -2.01
N ALA A 493 -4.87 14.48 -2.54
CA ALA A 493 -3.77 15.19 -3.21
C ALA A 493 -2.50 15.30 -2.34
N ASN A 494 -2.63 15.54 -1.04
CA ASN A 494 -1.47 15.60 -0.13
C ASN A 494 -0.75 14.26 -0.02
N GLN A 495 -1.50 13.17 0.10
CA GLN A 495 -0.97 11.81 0.21
C GLN A 495 -0.32 11.37 -1.10
N LEU A 496 -0.95 11.70 -2.24
CA LEU A 496 -0.37 11.43 -3.55
C LEU A 496 0.93 12.24 -3.75
N ALA A 497 0.94 13.52 -3.35
CA ALA A 497 2.13 14.36 -3.44
C ALA A 497 3.31 13.78 -2.66
N GLN A 498 3.04 13.33 -1.43
CA GLN A 498 4.01 12.66 -0.58
C GLN A 498 4.47 11.33 -1.18
N LYS A 499 3.54 10.48 -1.65
CA LYS A 499 3.85 9.16 -2.24
C LYS A 499 4.70 9.28 -3.51
N LEU A 500 4.49 10.32 -4.31
CA LEU A 500 5.24 10.57 -5.55
C LEU A 500 6.50 11.42 -5.36
N GLY A 501 6.71 12.04 -4.19
CA GLY A 501 7.80 13.01 -4.00
C GLY A 501 7.66 14.26 -4.88
N THR A 502 6.42 14.77 -5.00
CA THR A 502 6.08 15.88 -5.90
C THR A 502 5.67 17.14 -5.14
N SER A 503 5.94 18.31 -5.72
CA SER A 503 5.65 19.63 -5.11
C SER A 503 4.23 20.16 -5.40
N ILE A 504 3.62 19.72 -6.50
CA ILE A 504 2.26 20.09 -6.90
C ILE A 504 1.48 18.89 -7.44
N ILE A 505 0.15 18.91 -7.30
CA ILE A 505 -0.81 18.03 -7.99
C ILE A 505 -1.88 18.92 -8.62
N ILE A 506 -2.07 18.85 -9.94
CA ILE A 506 -3.14 19.57 -10.65
C ILE A 506 -4.08 18.57 -11.30
N ARG A 507 -5.40 18.80 -11.21
CA ARG A 507 -6.42 18.06 -11.96
C ARG A 507 -7.39 19.00 -12.67
N PHE A 508 -8.04 18.49 -13.72
CA PHE A 508 -9.16 19.18 -14.35
C PHE A 508 -10.47 18.83 -13.63
N ASN A 509 -11.14 19.83 -13.06
CA ASN A 509 -12.43 19.68 -12.42
C ASN A 509 -13.55 19.87 -13.45
N SER A 510 -14.21 18.76 -13.83
CA SER A 510 -15.25 18.77 -14.85
C SER A 510 -16.56 19.43 -14.41
N GLN A 511 -16.80 19.61 -13.10
CA GLN A 511 -18.02 20.27 -12.62
C GLN A 511 -17.96 21.79 -12.83
N ILE A 512 -16.79 22.38 -12.58
CA ILE A 512 -16.57 23.83 -12.73
C ILE A 512 -15.81 24.19 -14.01
N GLN A 513 -15.43 23.21 -14.82
CA GLN A 513 -14.70 23.37 -16.09
C GLN A 513 -13.39 24.16 -15.94
N GLN A 514 -12.67 23.94 -14.84
CA GLN A 514 -11.42 24.63 -14.51
C GLN A 514 -10.38 23.67 -13.94
N PHE A 515 -9.10 24.04 -14.04
CA PHE A 515 -8.02 23.34 -13.34
C PHE A 515 -8.01 23.73 -11.86
N GLU A 516 -7.89 22.73 -10.99
CA GLU A 516 -7.63 22.92 -9.57
C GLU A 516 -6.29 22.30 -9.19
N GLY A 517 -5.56 22.99 -8.33
CA GLY A 517 -4.19 22.65 -7.96
C GLY A 517 -4.04 22.55 -6.45
N PHE A 518 -3.23 21.59 -6.02
CA PHE A 518 -2.77 21.40 -4.66
C PHE A 518 -1.24 21.58 -4.64
N THR A 519 -0.74 22.28 -3.64
CA THR A 519 0.70 22.46 -3.37
C THR A 519 1.04 21.86 -2.01
N VAL A 520 2.31 21.50 -1.80
CA VAL A 520 2.79 21.03 -0.48
C VAL A 520 2.66 22.08 0.63
N SER A 521 2.37 23.34 0.28
CA SER A 521 2.10 24.43 1.23
C SER A 521 0.60 24.55 1.60
N ASP A 522 -0.29 23.83 0.92
CA ASP A 522 -1.72 23.82 1.21
C ASP A 522 -2.06 22.96 2.44
N PRO A 523 -3.11 23.31 3.20
CA PRO A 523 -3.57 22.47 4.30
C PRO A 523 -4.09 21.11 3.79
N PRO A 524 -3.74 20.00 4.45
CA PRO A 524 -4.22 18.67 4.06
C PRO A 524 -5.74 18.52 4.31
N PRO A 525 -6.44 17.62 3.60
CA PRO A 525 -5.89 16.63 2.66
C PRO A 525 -5.87 17.10 1.18
N GLY A 526 -6.45 18.24 0.85
CA GLY A 526 -6.68 18.65 -0.55
C GLY A 526 -7.85 17.90 -1.20
N PHE A 527 -7.86 17.79 -2.54
CA PHE A 527 -8.93 17.10 -3.27
C PHE A 527 -8.73 15.58 -3.31
N ALA A 528 -9.84 14.84 -3.44
CA ALA A 528 -9.80 13.39 -3.60
C ALA A 528 -9.23 12.98 -4.96
N ILE A 529 -8.54 11.85 -4.98
CA ILE A 529 -7.95 11.28 -6.17
C ILE A 529 -8.89 10.21 -6.74
N GLU A 530 -9.08 10.24 -8.05
CA GLU A 530 -10.10 9.50 -8.79
C GLU A 530 -9.45 8.74 -9.96
N GLY A 531 -10.07 7.62 -10.31
CA GLY A 531 -9.64 6.80 -11.43
C GLY A 531 -9.95 7.42 -12.77
N ALA A 532 -9.23 6.97 -13.80
CA ALA A 532 -9.38 7.44 -15.18
C ALA A 532 -9.25 8.98 -15.33
N LYS A 533 -8.56 9.64 -14.39
CA LYS A 533 -8.17 11.05 -14.47
C LYS A 533 -6.67 11.16 -14.72
N ALA A 534 -6.29 12.21 -15.44
CA ALA A 534 -4.90 12.64 -15.57
C ALA A 534 -4.61 13.75 -14.55
N TYR A 535 -3.44 13.65 -13.94
CA TYR A 535 -2.91 14.59 -12.97
C TYR A 535 -1.58 15.14 -13.49
N VAL A 536 -1.37 16.44 -13.36
CA VAL A 536 -0.06 17.05 -13.60
C VAL A 536 0.67 17.14 -12.26
N VAL A 537 1.91 16.64 -12.22
CA VAL A 537 2.73 16.61 -11.02
C VAL A 537 4.13 17.13 -11.31
N ASN A 538 4.78 17.77 -10.33
CA ASN A 538 6.17 18.21 -10.46
C ASN A 538 7.06 17.38 -9.52
N ALA A 539 7.78 16.39 -10.08
CA ALA A 539 8.67 15.51 -9.32
C ALA A 539 10.01 16.20 -9.04
N MET A 540 10.44 16.19 -7.79
CA MET A 540 11.67 16.89 -7.39
C MET A 540 12.94 16.12 -7.80
N GLN A 541 12.82 14.80 -7.95
CA GLN A 541 13.85 13.88 -8.40
C GLN A 541 13.22 12.80 -9.30
N PRO A 542 13.99 12.12 -10.16
CA PRO A 542 13.51 10.94 -10.86
C PRO A 542 13.15 9.84 -9.85
N ALA A 543 12.05 9.14 -10.07
CA ALA A 543 11.59 8.08 -9.19
C ALA A 543 10.77 7.04 -9.95
N THR A 544 10.84 5.78 -9.52
CA THR A 544 9.89 4.74 -9.90
C THR A 544 9.06 4.43 -8.68
N ILE A 545 7.76 4.71 -8.74
CA ILE A 545 6.84 4.54 -7.61
C ILE A 545 5.85 3.43 -7.92
N THR A 546 5.93 2.34 -7.17
CA THR A 546 4.96 1.25 -7.25
C THR A 546 3.66 1.66 -6.55
N ILE A 547 2.55 1.64 -7.29
CA ILE A 547 1.20 1.76 -6.76
C ILE A 547 0.61 0.36 -6.63
N THR A 548 -0.01 0.07 -5.49
CA THR A 548 -0.80 -1.14 -5.28
C THR A 548 -2.29 -0.77 -5.18
N GLY A 549 -3.17 -1.66 -5.61
CA GLY A 549 -4.61 -1.41 -5.57
C GLY A 549 -5.43 -2.35 -6.45
N ASP A 550 -6.72 -2.09 -6.60
CA ASP A 550 -7.62 -2.81 -7.51
C ASP A 550 -7.53 -2.25 -8.95
N ALA A 551 -7.95 -3.02 -9.94
CA ALA A 551 -8.35 -2.43 -11.23
C ALA A 551 -9.54 -1.47 -11.02
N TRP A 552 -9.54 -0.31 -11.69
CA TRP A 552 -10.65 0.65 -11.61
C TRP A 552 -11.98 0.07 -12.11
N HIS A 553 -11.93 -0.91 -13.02
CA HIS A 553 -13.08 -1.62 -13.59
C HIS A 553 -12.81 -3.14 -13.65
N ARG A 554 -13.82 -3.99 -13.39
CA ARG A 554 -13.66 -5.45 -13.51
C ARG A 554 -13.46 -5.87 -14.97
N GLY A 555 -12.47 -6.71 -15.24
CA GLY A 555 -12.23 -7.30 -16.56
C GLY A 555 -11.28 -6.51 -17.48
N GLU A 556 -10.68 -5.41 -17.01
CA GLU A 556 -9.61 -4.76 -17.79
C GLU A 556 -8.31 -5.58 -17.74
N PRO A 557 -7.58 -5.70 -18.87
CA PRO A 557 -6.30 -6.38 -18.91
C PRO A 557 -5.26 -5.69 -18.02
N ASN A 558 -4.39 -6.51 -17.41
CA ASN A 558 -3.44 -6.20 -16.34
C ASN A 558 -2.43 -5.07 -16.62
N ILE A 559 -2.39 -4.49 -17.81
CA ILE A 559 -1.41 -3.47 -18.19
C ILE A 559 -2.09 -2.51 -19.18
N ARG A 560 -2.43 -1.30 -18.73
CA ARG A 560 -2.59 -0.17 -19.67
C ARG A 560 -1.21 0.45 -19.84
N PRO A 561 -0.66 0.54 -21.07
CA PRO A 561 0.63 1.18 -21.29
C PRO A 561 0.55 2.64 -20.82
N PHE A 562 1.54 3.04 -20.01
CA PHE A 562 1.69 4.42 -19.58
C PHE A 562 1.85 5.32 -20.78
N MET A 563 0.97 6.31 -20.93
CA MET A 563 1.26 7.44 -21.82
C MET A 563 2.32 8.30 -21.14
N ARG A 564 3.57 8.07 -21.54
CA ARG A 564 4.72 8.88 -21.19
C ARG A 564 4.55 10.26 -21.83
N ALA A 565 4.18 11.28 -21.05
CA ALA A 565 4.36 12.65 -21.51
C ALA A 565 5.87 12.99 -21.40
N PRO A 566 6.48 13.65 -22.39
CA PRO A 566 7.88 14.04 -22.31
C PRO A 566 8.10 14.98 -21.13
N SER A 567 9.10 14.72 -20.28
CA SER A 567 9.55 15.78 -19.37
C SER A 567 10.26 16.84 -20.21
N SER A 568 9.82 18.09 -20.06
CA SER A 568 10.51 19.23 -20.67
C SER A 568 11.77 19.54 -19.85
N THR A 569 12.74 18.64 -19.83
CA THR A 569 14.05 18.89 -19.20
C THR A 569 15.00 19.67 -20.09
N LYS A 570 14.61 19.96 -21.34
CA LYS A 570 15.44 20.69 -22.31
C LYS A 570 15.20 22.20 -22.39
N GLU A 571 14.17 22.75 -21.74
CA GLU A 571 13.86 24.17 -21.84
C GLU A 571 13.76 24.81 -20.46
N GLN A 572 14.24 26.05 -20.30
CA GLN A 572 14.12 26.90 -19.11
C GLN A 572 12.66 27.35 -18.88
N THR A 573 11.70 26.48 -19.17
CA THR A 573 10.27 26.76 -19.20
C THR A 573 9.47 25.64 -18.51
N LYS A 574 8.29 26.00 -18.01
CA LYS A 574 7.29 25.10 -17.42
C LYS A 574 6.00 25.26 -18.19
N TRP A 575 5.32 24.14 -18.45
CA TRP A 575 4.02 24.10 -19.11
C TRP A 575 2.84 24.03 -18.13
N ALA A 576 3.12 23.86 -16.83
CA ALA A 576 2.15 23.98 -15.74
C ALA A 576 2.77 24.71 -14.54
N PHE A 577 1.99 25.55 -13.85
CA PHE A 577 2.46 26.35 -12.72
C PHE A 577 1.31 26.78 -11.82
N ILE A 578 1.55 26.88 -10.51
CA ILE A 578 0.55 27.34 -9.53
C ILE A 578 1.02 28.64 -8.88
N LEU A 579 0.16 29.66 -8.82
CA LEU A 579 0.31 30.78 -7.92
C LEU A 579 -0.73 30.66 -6.81
N CYS A 580 -0.28 30.41 -5.59
CA CYS A 580 -1.13 30.25 -4.42
C CYS A 580 -0.73 31.20 -3.30
N GLY A 581 -1.55 31.34 -2.27
CA GLY A 581 -1.23 32.23 -1.17
C GLY A 581 -2.39 32.56 -0.26
N LYS A 582 -2.15 33.53 0.64
CA LYS A 582 -3.16 34.10 1.55
C LYS A 582 -3.22 35.61 1.42
N LEU A 583 -4.42 36.17 1.56
CA LEU A 583 -4.64 37.61 1.70
C LEU A 583 -4.67 37.97 3.19
N LYS A 584 -3.82 38.92 3.62
CA LYS A 584 -3.67 39.40 5.00
C LYS A 584 -4.16 40.84 5.15
N GLY A 585 -4.64 41.19 6.35
CA GLY A 585 -4.90 42.58 6.76
C GLY A 585 -6.23 43.20 6.31
N ALA A 586 -7.16 42.42 5.77
CA ALA A 586 -8.52 42.90 5.48
C ALA A 586 -9.47 42.54 6.64
N ASP A 587 -10.38 43.45 6.99
CA ASP A 587 -11.71 43.01 7.43
C ASP A 587 -12.26 42.19 6.27
N LEU A 588 -12.10 40.88 6.35
CA LEU A 588 -12.47 39.95 5.30
C LEU A 588 -13.98 39.93 5.12
N SER A 589 -14.81 40.80 5.70
CA SER A 589 -16.23 40.90 5.39
C SER A 589 -16.56 40.97 3.88
N GLN A 590 -15.59 41.28 3.03
CA GLN A 590 -15.71 41.42 1.58
C GLN A 590 -15.01 40.31 0.75
N THR A 591 -15.52 40.08 -0.46
CA THR A 591 -14.93 39.23 -1.51
C THR A 591 -13.91 40.00 -2.39
N TYR A 592 -12.82 39.37 -2.80
CA TYR A 592 -11.81 39.94 -3.70
C TYR A 592 -11.57 39.03 -4.89
N THR A 593 -11.31 39.60 -6.06
CA THR A 593 -10.85 38.83 -7.24
C THR A 593 -9.36 39.05 -7.42
N ILE A 594 -8.58 37.98 -7.34
CA ILE A 594 -7.13 38.01 -7.59
C ILE A 594 -6.91 37.51 -9.01
N SER A 595 -6.33 38.36 -9.86
CA SER A 595 -5.93 37.98 -11.22
C SER A 595 -4.43 38.06 -11.36
N ALA A 596 -3.83 37.09 -12.04
CA ALA A 596 -2.41 37.10 -12.35
C ALA A 596 -2.20 36.96 -13.86
N ARG A 597 -1.26 37.76 -14.38
CA ARG A 597 -0.89 37.79 -15.80
C ARG A 597 0.62 37.64 -15.91
N ASN A 598 1.07 36.67 -16.70
CA ASN A 598 2.49 36.60 -17.08
C ASN A 598 2.77 37.66 -18.15
N GLN A 599 3.74 38.56 -17.91
CA GLN A 599 4.04 39.65 -18.84
C GLN A 599 4.62 39.18 -20.18
N ARG A 600 5.28 38.03 -20.24
CA ARG A 600 5.90 37.49 -21.47
C ARG A 600 4.88 36.80 -22.37
N THR A 601 4.02 35.96 -21.79
CA THR A 601 3.05 35.14 -22.56
C THR A 601 1.69 35.79 -22.72
N ASP A 602 1.42 36.87 -21.99
CA ASP A 602 0.11 37.52 -21.88
C ASP A 602 -0.99 36.62 -21.29
N MET A 603 -0.64 35.42 -20.81
CA MET A 603 -1.63 34.51 -20.25
C MET A 603 -2.12 35.04 -18.90
N ARG A 604 -3.44 35.10 -18.76
CA ARG A 604 -4.14 35.65 -17.59
C ARG A 604 -5.14 34.64 -17.04
N THR A 605 -5.10 34.46 -15.72
CA THR A 605 -6.10 33.67 -14.97
C THR A 605 -6.52 34.45 -13.73
N GLU A 606 -7.73 34.19 -13.23
CA GLU A 606 -8.25 34.83 -12.02
C GLU A 606 -8.89 33.82 -11.07
N ASN A 607 -8.89 34.16 -9.78
CA ASN A 607 -9.47 33.39 -8.70
C ASN A 607 -10.22 34.32 -7.75
N ILE A 608 -11.37 33.88 -7.24
CA ILE A 608 -12.22 34.65 -6.33
C ILE A 608 -11.95 34.20 -4.89
N VAL A 609 -11.56 35.14 -4.04
CA VAL A 609 -11.26 34.98 -2.62
C VAL A 609 -12.41 35.57 -1.82
N SER A 610 -12.99 34.82 -0.90
CA SER A 610 -14.15 35.29 -0.11
C SER A 610 -13.80 35.44 1.36
N SER A 611 -14.68 36.10 2.10
CA SER A 611 -14.55 36.33 3.54
C SER A 611 -14.21 35.11 4.38
N LYS A 612 -14.79 33.97 4.00
CA LYS A 612 -14.64 32.68 4.68
C LYS A 612 -13.37 31.92 4.27
N LYS A 613 -12.73 32.32 3.17
CA LYS A 613 -11.58 31.64 2.57
C LYS A 613 -10.54 32.69 2.16
N ASN A 614 -9.59 32.96 3.05
CA ASN A 614 -8.53 33.94 2.83
C ASN A 614 -7.41 33.46 1.89
N SER A 615 -7.53 32.27 1.32
CA SER A 615 -6.55 31.69 0.40
C SER A 615 -6.99 31.79 -1.05
N PHE A 616 -6.01 31.91 -1.95
CA PHE A 616 -6.20 31.86 -3.40
C PHE A 616 -5.30 30.81 -4.04
N SER A 617 -5.75 30.26 -5.16
CA SER A 617 -4.96 29.37 -6.00
C SER A 617 -5.31 29.63 -7.46
N ILE A 618 -4.31 30.04 -8.23
CA ILE A 618 -4.38 30.30 -9.67
C ILE A 618 -3.52 29.24 -10.35
N VAL A 619 -4.15 28.45 -11.22
CA VAL A 619 -3.50 27.35 -11.91
C VAL A 619 -3.38 27.69 -13.38
N TRP A 620 -2.20 27.50 -13.93
CA TRP A 620 -1.94 27.59 -15.36
C TRP A 620 -1.49 26.23 -15.89
N VAL A 621 -2.09 25.81 -17.01
CA VAL A 621 -1.72 24.61 -17.75
C VAL A 621 -1.77 24.94 -19.24
N GLY A 622 -0.64 24.84 -19.93
CA GLY A 622 -0.55 25.05 -21.38
C GLY A 622 -1.14 23.88 -22.16
N TYR A 623 -1.85 24.18 -23.25
CA TYR A 623 -2.34 23.14 -24.18
C TYR A 623 -1.16 22.47 -24.89
N ALA A 624 -1.18 21.14 -25.05
CA ALA A 624 -0.12 20.38 -25.70
C ALA A 624 1.31 20.70 -25.20
N ASN A 625 1.46 20.90 -23.87
CA ASN A 625 2.71 21.24 -23.20
C ASN A 625 3.34 22.57 -23.65
N GLN A 626 2.53 23.53 -24.11
CA GLN A 626 3.00 24.88 -24.43
C GLN A 626 3.70 25.53 -23.21
N PRO A 627 4.91 26.10 -23.38
CA PRO A 627 5.65 26.72 -22.29
C PRO A 627 4.97 28.02 -21.84
N ILE A 628 4.50 28.04 -20.60
CA ILE A 628 3.70 29.16 -20.04
C ILE A 628 4.48 30.04 -19.07
N ILE A 629 5.49 29.49 -18.41
CA ILE A 629 6.34 30.15 -17.42
C ILE A 629 7.79 29.87 -17.81
N ALA A 630 8.63 30.88 -17.77
CA ALA A 630 10.07 30.76 -17.92
C ALA A 630 10.76 31.26 -16.64
N HIS A 631 12.03 30.93 -16.51
CA HIS A 631 12.87 31.49 -15.46
C HIS A 631 12.85 33.03 -15.50
N GLN A 632 12.75 33.70 -14.35
CA GLN A 632 12.67 35.17 -14.23
C GLN A 632 11.46 35.83 -14.92
N ASP A 633 10.45 35.08 -15.33
CA ASP A 633 9.19 35.69 -15.78
C ASP A 633 8.59 36.56 -14.68
N ILE A 634 8.04 37.71 -15.08
CA ILE A 634 7.36 38.63 -14.17
C ILE A 634 5.87 38.33 -14.17
N LEU A 635 5.35 37.95 -13.01
CA LEU A 635 3.93 37.80 -12.74
C LEU A 635 3.37 39.14 -12.27
N LYS A 636 2.44 39.70 -13.04
CA LYS A 636 1.66 40.86 -12.67
C LYS A 636 0.39 40.40 -11.96
N ILE A 637 0.32 40.61 -10.65
CA ILE A 637 -0.77 40.19 -9.77
C ILE A 637 -1.62 41.42 -9.45
N THR A 638 -2.93 41.28 -9.56
CA THR A 638 -3.88 42.37 -9.38
C THR A 638 -4.99 41.89 -8.47
N VAL A 639 -5.26 42.63 -7.39
CA VAL A 639 -6.37 42.37 -6.47
C VAL A 639 -7.47 43.37 -6.74
N LYS A 640 -8.67 42.88 -7.00
CA LYS A 640 -9.87 43.68 -7.27
C LYS A 640 -10.93 43.46 -6.20
N ASP A 641 -11.82 44.43 -6.05
CA ASP A 641 -12.92 44.38 -5.08
C ASP A 641 -14.08 43.43 -5.49
N GLU A 642 -15.10 43.34 -4.62
CA GLU A 642 -16.24 42.41 -4.71
C GLU A 642 -16.98 42.44 -6.04
N LYS A 643 -17.08 43.62 -6.63
CA LYS A 643 -17.83 43.81 -7.87
C LYS A 643 -16.96 43.55 -9.11
N ASN A 644 -15.69 43.15 -8.92
CA ASN A 644 -14.66 43.09 -9.95
C ASN A 644 -14.43 44.46 -10.62
N GLN A 645 -14.72 45.54 -9.87
CA GLN A 645 -14.85 46.90 -10.39
C GLN A 645 -13.56 47.70 -10.17
N ARG A 646 -12.99 47.69 -8.97
CA ARG A 646 -11.81 48.49 -8.65
C ARG A 646 -10.58 47.62 -8.44
N ILE A 647 -9.44 48.02 -8.99
CA ILE A 647 -8.14 47.48 -8.60
C ILE A 647 -7.75 48.07 -7.25
N VAL A 648 -7.77 47.24 -6.21
CA VAL A 648 -7.38 47.58 -4.84
C VAL A 648 -5.87 47.66 -4.72
N GLY A 649 -5.15 46.79 -5.44
CA GLY A 649 -3.69 46.79 -5.45
C GLY A 649 -3.07 45.96 -6.56
N GLU A 650 -1.80 46.21 -6.82
CA GLU A 650 -1.00 45.55 -7.85
C GLU A 650 0.39 45.18 -7.29
N LEU A 651 0.84 43.96 -7.58
CA LEU A 651 2.17 43.46 -7.25
C LEU A 651 2.81 42.90 -8.52
N LYS A 652 4.11 43.19 -8.70
CA LYS A 652 4.94 42.49 -9.69
C LYS A 652 5.87 41.55 -8.93
N HIS A 653 5.80 40.26 -9.26
CA HIS A 653 6.64 39.23 -8.68
C HIS A 653 7.54 38.62 -9.76
N SER A 654 8.85 38.59 -9.53
CA SER A 654 9.80 37.92 -10.42
C SER A 654 10.00 36.50 -9.92
N ILE A 655 9.78 35.50 -10.76
CA ILE A 655 9.93 34.10 -10.38
C ILE A 655 11.41 33.78 -10.14
N ASP A 656 11.74 33.28 -8.95
CA ASP A 656 13.10 32.87 -8.60
C ASP A 656 13.41 31.40 -8.99
N ASN A 657 14.66 30.96 -8.75
CA ASN A 657 15.10 29.58 -9.04
C ASN A 657 14.27 28.54 -8.28
N HIS A 658 14.02 28.77 -6.98
CA HIS A 658 13.36 27.81 -6.11
C HIS A 658 11.88 27.67 -6.50
N GLU A 659 11.20 28.78 -6.71
CA GLU A 659 9.82 28.87 -7.21
C GLU A 659 9.65 28.21 -8.58
N PHE A 660 10.60 28.45 -9.48
CA PHE A 660 10.64 27.79 -10.78
C PHE A 660 10.80 26.27 -10.64
N ASP A 661 11.75 25.81 -9.81
CA ASP A 661 12.03 24.39 -9.61
C ASP A 661 10.85 23.63 -9.01
N GLN A 662 10.16 24.22 -8.03
CA GLN A 662 8.98 23.63 -7.40
C GLN A 662 7.68 23.81 -8.22
N ALA A 663 7.73 24.57 -9.31
CA ALA A 663 6.58 24.85 -10.18
C ALA A 663 5.38 25.54 -9.48
N TYR A 664 5.65 26.24 -8.37
CA TYR A 664 4.67 27.12 -7.74
C TYR A 664 5.31 28.30 -6.99
N VAL A 665 4.51 29.35 -6.80
CA VAL A 665 4.82 30.51 -5.96
C VAL A 665 3.78 30.56 -4.84
N TYR A 666 4.24 30.75 -3.60
CA TYR A 666 3.38 31.04 -2.45
C TYR A 666 3.57 32.48 -2.00
N LEU A 667 2.49 33.28 -1.97
CA LEU A 667 2.54 34.68 -1.52
C LEU A 667 1.60 34.95 -0.35
N GLU A 668 2.10 35.71 0.62
CA GLU A 668 1.25 36.35 1.62
C GLU A 668 1.04 37.81 1.23
N LEU A 669 -0.13 38.11 0.67
CA LEU A 669 -0.44 39.44 0.16
C LEU A 669 -1.13 40.26 1.25
N GLY A 670 -0.40 41.22 1.83
CA GLY A 670 -1.02 42.28 2.63
C GLY A 670 -1.68 43.31 1.72
N LEU A 671 -2.95 43.68 1.96
CA LEU A 671 -3.60 44.74 1.17
C LEU A 671 -2.80 46.05 1.23
N GLU A 672 -2.23 46.37 2.39
CA GLU A 672 -1.40 47.57 2.59
C GLU A 672 -0.16 47.58 1.68
N ASP A 673 0.44 46.42 1.43
CA ASP A 673 1.66 46.28 0.63
C ASP A 673 1.43 46.51 -0.86
N ILE A 674 0.23 46.19 -1.34
CA ILE A 674 -0.14 46.24 -2.75
C ILE A 674 -0.99 47.46 -3.12
N THR A 675 -1.51 48.19 -2.12
CA THR A 675 -2.26 49.42 -2.37
C THR A 675 -1.38 50.55 -2.89
N PRO A 676 -1.93 51.49 -3.67
CA PRO A 676 -1.12 52.54 -4.26
C PRO A 676 -0.57 53.51 -3.22
N ARG A 677 0.74 53.79 -3.26
CA ARG A 677 1.39 54.70 -2.28
C ARG A 677 1.27 56.19 -2.60
N LYS A 678 0.89 56.54 -3.84
CA LYS A 678 0.77 57.93 -4.30
C LYS A 678 -0.56 58.16 -5.00
N THR A 679 -1.17 59.32 -4.76
CA THR A 679 -2.29 59.81 -5.55
C THR A 679 -1.76 60.40 -6.85
N VAL A 680 -2.33 60.01 -7.99
CA VAL A 680 -1.86 60.40 -9.33
C VAL A 680 -3.05 60.66 -10.26
N LEU A 681 -2.99 61.76 -11.02
CA LEU A 681 -3.89 62.01 -12.15
C LEU A 681 -3.22 61.57 -13.46
N ALA A 682 -3.82 60.62 -14.19
CA ALA A 682 -3.32 60.22 -15.51
C ALA A 682 -3.79 61.19 -16.60
N GLN A 683 -3.28 61.03 -17.81
CA GLN A 683 -3.78 61.78 -18.96
C GLN A 683 -5.14 61.20 -19.38
N ASN A 684 -6.11 62.07 -19.71
CA ASN A 684 -7.38 61.61 -20.28
C ASN A 684 -7.16 60.82 -21.57
N TYR A 685 -8.01 59.83 -21.83
CA TYR A 685 -7.96 59.01 -23.04
C TYR A 685 -9.39 58.76 -23.56
N PRO A 686 -9.64 58.92 -24.88
CA PRO A 686 -8.73 59.45 -25.89
C PRO A 686 -8.37 60.94 -25.66
N ASN A 687 -7.28 61.42 -26.25
CA ASN A 687 -6.90 62.84 -26.25
C ASN A 687 -6.04 63.18 -27.51
N PRO A 688 -6.55 63.93 -28.50
CA PRO A 688 -7.86 64.57 -28.53
C PRO A 688 -9.03 63.57 -28.51
N PHE A 689 -10.19 63.99 -28.00
CA PHE A 689 -11.40 63.15 -27.92
C PHE A 689 -12.57 63.74 -28.72
N ASN A 690 -13.53 62.88 -29.10
CA ASN A 690 -14.77 63.24 -29.79
C ASN A 690 -15.88 62.19 -29.59
N PRO A 691 -17.05 62.51 -29.01
CA PRO A 691 -17.33 63.62 -28.10
C PRO A 691 -16.96 63.30 -26.64
N GLU A 692 -16.54 62.08 -26.32
CA GLU A 692 -16.37 61.61 -24.94
C GLU A 692 -14.94 61.16 -24.58
N THR A 693 -14.57 61.31 -23.30
CA THR A 693 -13.27 60.90 -22.77
C THR A 693 -13.38 60.35 -21.35
N TRP A 694 -12.42 59.51 -21.00
CA TRP A 694 -12.20 59.05 -19.63
C TRP A 694 -10.98 59.75 -19.04
N ILE A 695 -11.03 60.08 -17.75
CA ILE A 695 -9.96 60.72 -17.00
C ILE A 695 -9.49 59.71 -15.92
N PRO A 696 -8.41 58.95 -16.19
CA PRO A 696 -7.93 57.94 -15.27
C PRO A 696 -7.21 58.57 -14.07
N TYR A 697 -7.39 58.01 -12.88
CA TYR A 697 -6.72 58.47 -11.66
C TYR A 697 -6.44 57.33 -10.68
N GLN A 698 -5.58 57.59 -9.70
CA GLN A 698 -5.20 56.66 -8.64
C GLN A 698 -5.25 57.39 -7.31
N LEU A 699 -5.77 56.74 -6.27
CA LEU A 699 -5.86 57.27 -4.91
C LEU A 699 -5.00 56.45 -3.95
N SER A 700 -4.17 57.12 -3.16
CA SER A 700 -3.40 56.48 -2.08
C SER A 700 -4.13 56.43 -0.73
N GLN A 701 -5.17 57.25 -0.57
CA GLN A 701 -6.03 57.27 0.60
C GLN A 701 -7.48 57.51 0.18
N PRO A 702 -8.49 57.02 0.94
CA PRO A 702 -9.88 57.36 0.69
C PRO A 702 -10.12 58.88 0.75
N GLY A 703 -10.91 59.42 -0.16
CA GLY A 703 -11.21 60.85 -0.20
C GLY A 703 -12.33 61.22 -1.16
N THR A 704 -12.91 62.41 -0.97
CA THR A 704 -13.90 62.95 -1.92
C THR A 704 -13.17 63.41 -3.18
N VAL A 705 -13.59 62.88 -4.33
CA VAL A 705 -12.98 63.20 -5.62
C VAL A 705 -13.88 64.14 -6.40
N GLU A 706 -13.28 65.22 -6.88
CA GLU A 706 -13.91 66.23 -7.71
C GLU A 706 -13.01 66.54 -8.91
N ILE A 707 -13.59 66.64 -10.10
CA ILE A 707 -12.89 67.13 -11.29
C ILE A 707 -13.59 68.38 -11.80
N GLN A 708 -12.86 69.49 -11.86
CA GLN A 708 -13.33 70.74 -12.44
C GLN A 708 -12.68 70.93 -13.81
N ILE A 709 -13.50 71.18 -14.84
CA ILE A 709 -13.04 71.40 -16.20
C ILE A 709 -13.20 72.88 -16.52
N TYR A 710 -12.18 73.49 -17.11
CA TYR A 710 -12.08 74.92 -17.40
C TYR A 710 -11.77 75.16 -18.87
N ASP A 711 -12.25 76.30 -19.39
CA ASP A 711 -11.78 76.83 -20.67
C ASP A 711 -10.41 77.52 -20.54
N THR A 712 -9.85 78.01 -21.65
CA THR A 712 -8.55 78.70 -21.68
C THR A 712 -8.52 80.02 -20.91
N ARG A 713 -9.69 80.57 -20.54
CA ARG A 713 -9.82 81.79 -19.72
C ARG A 713 -9.96 81.47 -18.23
N GLY A 714 -9.95 80.20 -17.86
CA GLY A 714 -10.13 79.75 -16.48
C GLY A 714 -11.59 79.71 -16.01
N LYS A 715 -12.57 79.86 -16.92
CA LYS A 715 -13.99 79.73 -16.56
C LYS A 715 -14.34 78.25 -16.43
N ILE A 716 -15.03 77.89 -15.34
CA ILE A 716 -15.53 76.53 -15.14
C ILE A 716 -16.58 76.21 -16.22
N VAL A 717 -16.32 75.13 -16.94
CA VAL A 717 -17.16 74.57 -18.02
C VAL A 717 -18.05 73.46 -17.47
N ARG A 718 -17.47 72.56 -16.66
CA ARG A 718 -18.18 71.42 -16.06
C ARG A 718 -17.52 71.04 -14.74
N LYS A 719 -18.34 70.54 -13.81
CA LYS A 719 -17.90 69.95 -12.55
C LYS A 719 -18.36 68.49 -12.51
N LEU A 720 -17.44 67.58 -12.24
CA LEU A 720 -17.69 66.15 -12.08
C LEU A 720 -17.49 65.79 -10.61
N ASP A 721 -18.60 65.73 -9.88
CA ASP A 721 -18.62 65.36 -8.46
C ASP A 721 -18.72 63.84 -8.34
N LEU A 722 -17.56 63.18 -8.16
CA LEU A 722 -17.49 61.72 -8.08
C LEU A 722 -17.74 61.19 -6.65
N GLY A 723 -17.80 62.09 -5.67
CA GLY A 723 -18.08 61.78 -4.27
C GLY A 723 -16.92 61.08 -3.57
N MET A 724 -17.22 60.46 -2.42
CA MET A 724 -16.23 59.71 -1.64
C MET A 724 -15.78 58.45 -2.39
N LYS A 725 -14.48 58.30 -2.62
CA LYS A 725 -13.85 57.13 -3.24
C LYS A 725 -12.83 56.52 -2.28
N SER A 726 -12.76 55.19 -2.19
CA SER A 726 -11.70 54.53 -1.40
C SER A 726 -10.38 54.42 -2.18
N THR A 727 -9.30 54.06 -1.48
CA THR A 727 -7.99 53.78 -2.07
C THR A 727 -8.06 52.77 -3.23
N GLY A 728 -7.26 52.96 -4.27
CA GLY A 728 -7.21 52.09 -5.44
C GLY A 728 -6.89 52.79 -6.77
N ILE A 729 -6.88 52.00 -7.84
CA ILE A 729 -6.56 52.43 -9.22
C ILE A 729 -7.84 52.47 -10.06
N TYR A 730 -8.13 53.62 -10.68
CA TYR A 730 -9.34 53.91 -11.46
C TYR A 730 -8.97 54.18 -12.92
N PHE A 731 -8.36 53.19 -13.59
CA PHE A 731 -7.85 53.35 -14.95
C PHE A 731 -8.73 52.78 -16.05
N ASP A 732 -9.64 51.89 -15.70
CA ASP A 732 -10.59 51.30 -16.64
C ASP A 732 -11.74 52.27 -16.93
N GLN A 733 -12.28 52.22 -18.16
CA GLN A 733 -13.38 53.09 -18.62
C GLN A 733 -14.61 53.04 -17.72
N ALA A 734 -14.88 51.90 -17.08
CA ALA A 734 -16.02 51.76 -16.19
C ALA A 734 -15.91 52.58 -14.88
N TYR A 735 -14.71 53.07 -14.51
CA TYR A 735 -14.48 53.73 -13.20
C TYR A 735 -13.67 55.02 -13.26
N ALA A 736 -12.95 55.26 -14.36
CA ALA A 736 -12.35 56.56 -14.63
C ALA A 736 -13.44 57.65 -14.69
N ALA A 737 -13.07 58.90 -14.43
CA ALA A 737 -14.06 59.98 -14.52
C ALA A 737 -14.49 60.16 -15.97
N TYR A 738 -15.80 60.18 -16.20
CA TYR A 738 -16.36 60.30 -17.54
C TYR A 738 -16.73 61.75 -17.85
N TRP A 739 -16.40 62.20 -19.05
CA TRP A 739 -16.91 63.44 -19.59
C TRP A 739 -17.36 63.27 -21.05
N ASP A 740 -18.59 63.70 -21.32
CA ASP A 740 -19.28 63.66 -22.61
C ASP A 740 -19.06 64.92 -23.47
N GLY A 741 -18.13 65.79 -23.06
CA GLY A 741 -17.86 67.03 -23.76
C GLY A 741 -18.95 68.10 -23.58
N THR A 742 -19.83 68.00 -22.56
CA THR A 742 -20.86 69.01 -22.28
C THR A 742 -20.48 69.99 -21.17
N ASN A 743 -21.06 71.19 -21.19
CA ASN A 743 -20.96 72.18 -20.12
C ASN A 743 -21.99 71.89 -18.98
N THR A 744 -22.09 72.76 -17.98
CA THR A 744 -23.05 72.63 -16.87
C THR A 744 -24.52 72.64 -17.28
N THR A 745 -24.90 73.26 -18.41
CA THR A 745 -26.27 73.28 -18.94
C THR A 745 -26.57 72.10 -19.87
N GLY A 746 -25.59 71.21 -20.10
CA GLY A 746 -25.72 70.04 -20.99
C GLY A 746 -25.45 70.34 -22.46
N GLU A 747 -25.02 71.55 -22.80
CA GLU A 747 -24.67 71.94 -24.15
C GLU A 747 -23.26 71.46 -24.50
N GLN A 748 -23.09 71.05 -25.75
CA GLN A 748 -21.81 70.59 -26.29
C GLN A 748 -20.80 71.75 -26.36
N VAL A 749 -19.59 71.54 -25.82
CA VAL A 749 -18.53 72.56 -25.83
C VAL A 749 -17.78 72.58 -27.16
N ALA A 750 -17.29 73.75 -27.59
CA ALA A 750 -16.59 73.89 -28.88
C ALA A 750 -15.25 73.14 -28.92
N SER A 751 -14.81 72.74 -30.13
CA SER A 751 -13.46 72.22 -30.39
C SER A 751 -12.39 73.18 -29.85
N GLY A 752 -11.38 72.65 -29.16
CA GLY A 752 -10.37 73.49 -28.51
C GLY A 752 -9.64 72.83 -27.35
N THR A 753 -8.83 73.62 -26.66
CA THR A 753 -8.07 73.19 -25.49
C THR A 753 -8.82 73.54 -24.22
N TYR A 754 -8.90 72.58 -23.30
CA TYR A 754 -9.47 72.74 -21.96
C TYR A 754 -8.48 72.22 -20.92
N PHE A 755 -8.70 72.60 -19.67
CA PHE A 755 -7.92 72.13 -18.54
C PHE A 755 -8.83 71.45 -17.55
N TYR A 756 -8.38 70.36 -16.93
CA TYR A 756 -9.12 69.68 -15.88
C TYR A 756 -8.26 69.62 -14.63
N THR A 757 -8.83 70.05 -13.52
CA THR A 757 -8.21 69.97 -12.19
C THR A 757 -8.89 68.88 -11.41
N PHE A 758 -8.11 67.86 -11.06
CA PHE A 758 -8.47 66.83 -10.11
C PHE A 758 -8.19 67.33 -8.70
N LYS A 759 -9.17 67.22 -7.81
CA LYS A 759 -9.08 67.61 -6.41
C LYS A 759 -9.51 66.47 -5.50
N THR A 760 -8.73 66.27 -4.45
CA THR A 760 -9.11 65.53 -3.25
C THR A 760 -8.81 66.40 -2.02
N ASN A 761 -9.13 65.89 -0.83
CA ASN A 761 -8.84 66.59 0.43
C ASN A 761 -7.35 66.97 0.59
N THR A 762 -6.43 66.21 0.01
CA THR A 762 -4.99 66.32 0.25
C THR A 762 -4.15 66.44 -1.03
N PHE A 763 -4.77 66.38 -2.22
CA PHE A 763 -4.06 66.39 -3.50
C PHE A 763 -4.81 67.22 -4.54
N PHE A 764 -4.07 68.02 -5.31
CA PHE A 764 -4.60 68.74 -6.46
C PHE A 764 -3.62 68.64 -7.64
N GLN A 765 -4.14 68.40 -8.84
CA GLN A 765 -3.33 68.38 -10.06
C GLN A 765 -4.18 68.82 -11.24
N THR A 766 -3.60 69.65 -12.11
CA THR A 766 -4.24 70.11 -13.35
C THR A 766 -3.54 69.49 -14.55
N LYS A 767 -4.31 69.05 -15.54
CA LYS A 767 -3.82 68.58 -16.83
C LYS A 767 -4.62 69.21 -17.98
N LYS A 768 -4.03 69.16 -19.17
CA LYS A 768 -4.62 69.67 -20.42
C LYS A 768 -5.36 68.54 -21.13
N LEU A 769 -6.52 68.82 -21.69
CA LEU A 769 -7.23 67.93 -22.62
C LEU A 769 -7.63 68.73 -23.89
N VAL A 770 -7.79 68.05 -25.01
CA VAL A 770 -8.15 68.65 -26.30
C VAL A 770 -9.41 67.97 -26.85
N ILE A 771 -10.43 68.75 -27.18
CA ILE A 771 -11.63 68.23 -27.87
C ILE A 771 -11.55 68.59 -29.35
N ASN A 772 -11.80 67.60 -30.21
CA ASN A 772 -11.80 67.78 -31.67
C ASN A 772 -13.08 67.19 -32.24
N ARG A 773 -14.12 68.00 -32.33
CA ARG A 773 -15.42 67.59 -32.89
C ARG A 773 -15.41 67.54 -34.40
#